data_AF-A0A5B9GPD6-F1
#
_entry.id   AF-A0A5B9GPD6-F1
#
_cell.length_a   1.000
_cell.length_b   1.000
_cell.length_c   1.000
_cell.angle_alpha   90.00
_cell.angle_beta   90.00
_cell.angle_gamma   90.00
#
_symmetry.space_group_name_H-M   'P 1'
#
loop_
_entity.id
_entity.type
_entity.pdbx_description
1 polymer ?
#
loop_
_entity_poly.entity_id
_entity_poly.type
_entity_poly.pdbx_seq_one_letter_code
_entity_poly.pdbx_strand_id
1 'polypeptide(L)'
;MTTSLRFDPSGKILGYEHPNECSWRINDENILEILSHDASPTWKFEAFFIFQNKIYFFSGPSQDPEWGVIFNLIGSNNNIIEKSDIIPPEYDLNNLVLTEDQYLSGNILSRLSEGKNQQQEGIRLVIWDLDDTFWKGTLSEGEISPIQRNIDIVKTLNARGIVNAICSRNTFEDVKARLEQLRIWDDFVFPRISWGPKGPLVKDIIEKIQLRPETVLFIDDNVTNLNEAKHFVPELNVAEPAVLENLLDNPRFKGKTDPEHSRLKRYQVLESKHKDMAATGGDNEAFLRKSDIRVSFHSDIEAEFPRIHDLVNRTNQLNFTKNRWPEDIEEARLRFREEVEADFDTDVGYVKVADAYGNYGICGFYLSRKGEFLHFLFSCRTMNMGVEQFVWRRLGERRVPIQGKVGSKLEDPIVDWINVVEDVDKATDASSFSANRLKVCIRGACDMMMTSNFLRTKVDTVEEFNYPYEGWEIVTTPRIVYVAGEDLKDQRNREIVARFPAMPPHRFDTDILEETSDVYVLSFSQESFHGLYQSKTTGMILPLGNVGLPWYYMPGGHAWDPYSKNDYTKLTYQEVLDWGITTGCTKDQWEFFREEFIFFGGFNKELFENDIHYIFNRLRNANKKVIILGLNSKIGKDIDLMKFNEKINIIVEPIVAKYGFHYLKMENFVKSEDDLANDGALGGAHFDRLVYKNISDKILNITINYSEKLKNS
;
A
#
# COMPACT_ATOMS: atom_id res chain seq x y z
N MET A 1 -6.31 15.09 -24.28
CA MET A 1 -7.26 14.57 -25.29
C MET A 1 -6.89 13.13 -25.53
N THR A 2 -7.73 12.17 -25.18
CA THR A 2 -7.49 10.73 -25.41
C THR A 2 -8.57 10.22 -26.36
N THR A 3 -8.35 10.44 -27.65
CA THR A 3 -9.15 9.90 -28.74
C THR A 3 -8.38 8.72 -29.34
N SER A 4 -9.00 7.55 -29.41
CA SER A 4 -8.41 6.40 -30.09
C SER A 4 -8.45 6.61 -31.60
N LEU A 5 -7.30 6.55 -32.27
CA LEU A 5 -7.19 6.62 -33.73
C LEU A 5 -7.15 5.19 -34.33
N ARG A 6 -7.83 4.95 -35.44
CA ARG A 6 -7.65 3.73 -36.25
C ARG A 6 -7.16 4.09 -37.65
N PHE A 7 -5.98 3.58 -37.99
CA PHE A 7 -5.34 3.81 -39.29
C PHE A 7 -5.84 2.78 -40.31
N ASP A 8 -6.67 3.23 -41.24
CA ASP A 8 -7.20 2.39 -42.32
C ASP A 8 -6.17 2.25 -43.47
N PRO A 9 -6.01 1.07 -44.09
CA PRO A 9 -5.07 0.86 -45.20
C PRO A 9 -5.26 1.77 -46.42
N SER A 10 -6.43 2.41 -46.58
CA SER A 10 -6.66 3.43 -47.61
C SER A 10 -6.07 4.81 -47.29
N GLY A 11 -5.40 4.96 -46.13
CA GLY A 11 -4.80 6.21 -45.66
C GLY A 11 -5.75 7.12 -44.90
N LYS A 12 -6.91 6.62 -44.45
CA LYS A 12 -7.88 7.39 -43.64
C LYS A 12 -7.75 7.08 -42.14
N ILE A 13 -8.09 8.06 -41.31
CA ILE A 13 -8.20 7.88 -39.85
C ILE A 13 -9.67 7.66 -39.50
N LEU A 14 -10.00 6.54 -38.86
CA LEU A 14 -11.36 6.17 -38.44
C LEU A 14 -11.54 6.34 -36.93
N GLY A 15 -12.78 6.62 -36.51
CA GLY A 15 -13.15 6.78 -35.09
C GLY A 15 -12.61 8.05 -34.43
N TYR A 16 -12.13 8.99 -35.24
CA TYR A 16 -11.57 10.27 -34.84
C TYR A 16 -12.12 11.37 -35.75
N GLU A 17 -12.71 12.41 -35.14
CA GLU A 17 -13.14 13.61 -35.85
C GLU A 17 -12.34 14.79 -35.33
N HIS A 18 -11.51 15.36 -36.19
CA HIS A 18 -10.74 16.56 -35.92
C HIS A 18 -10.73 17.45 -37.16
N PRO A 19 -10.89 18.78 -37.03
CA PRO A 19 -11.05 19.68 -38.17
C PRO A 19 -9.86 19.69 -39.14
N ASN A 20 -8.67 19.30 -38.67
CA ASN A 20 -7.43 19.38 -39.43
C ASN A 20 -6.66 18.05 -39.54
N GLU A 21 -7.17 16.92 -39.02
CA GLU A 21 -6.43 15.65 -39.02
C GLU A 21 -7.34 14.54 -39.54
N CYS A 22 -7.22 14.22 -40.83
CA CYS A 22 -8.19 13.34 -41.51
C CYS A 22 -7.57 12.08 -42.12
N SER A 23 -6.28 12.10 -42.44
CA SER A 23 -5.59 11.03 -43.15
C SER A 23 -4.19 10.80 -42.61
N TRP A 24 -3.60 9.67 -42.97
CA TRP A 24 -2.27 9.28 -42.56
C TRP A 24 -1.50 8.66 -43.74
N ARG A 25 -0.18 8.75 -43.68
CA ARG A 25 0.71 8.01 -44.59
C ARG A 25 2.01 7.64 -43.91
N ILE A 26 2.72 6.68 -44.50
CA ILE A 26 4.15 6.46 -44.25
C ILE A 26 4.88 7.00 -45.48
N ASN A 27 5.78 7.96 -45.29
CA ASN A 27 6.53 8.54 -46.40
C ASN A 27 7.72 7.64 -46.81
N ASP A 28 8.45 8.02 -47.86
CA ASP A 28 9.57 7.24 -48.41
C ASP A 28 10.75 7.08 -47.41
N GLU A 29 10.77 7.83 -46.32
CA GLU A 29 11.76 7.77 -45.24
C GLU A 29 11.28 6.91 -44.05
N ASN A 30 10.17 6.18 -44.21
CA ASN A 30 9.49 5.39 -43.15
C ASN A 30 8.97 6.21 -41.97
N ILE A 31 8.69 7.50 -42.17
CA ILE A 31 8.13 8.37 -41.14
C ILE A 31 6.61 8.33 -41.24
N LEU A 32 5.94 8.13 -40.10
CA LEU A 32 4.48 8.23 -40.00
C LEU A 32 4.08 9.71 -39.99
N GLU A 33 3.21 10.09 -40.92
CA GLU A 33 2.66 11.45 -41.02
C GLU A 33 1.14 11.43 -40.87
N ILE A 34 0.61 12.36 -40.07
CA ILE A 34 -0.82 12.70 -40.01
C ILE A 34 -1.03 13.93 -40.87
N LEU A 35 -2.04 13.89 -41.73
CA LEU A 35 -2.29 14.89 -42.75
C LEU A 35 -3.64 15.58 -42.55
N SER A 36 -3.70 16.85 -42.94
CA SER A 36 -4.92 17.64 -43.05
C SER A 36 -5.68 17.40 -44.35
N HIS A 37 -6.86 18.02 -44.47
CA HIS A 37 -7.74 17.88 -45.64
C HIS A 37 -7.11 18.31 -46.98
N ASP A 38 -6.12 19.18 -46.93
CA ASP A 38 -5.34 19.62 -48.10
C ASP A 38 -4.09 18.74 -48.36
N ALA A 39 -3.95 17.63 -47.64
CA ALA A 39 -2.82 16.69 -47.67
C ALA A 39 -1.47 17.27 -47.21
N SER A 40 -1.47 18.39 -46.48
CA SER A 40 -0.27 18.89 -45.81
C SER A 40 0.00 18.13 -44.49
N PRO A 41 1.27 17.87 -44.10
CA PRO A 41 1.57 17.18 -42.85
C PRO A 41 1.30 18.06 -41.62
N THR A 42 0.43 17.56 -40.74
CA THR A 42 0.13 18.17 -39.43
C THR A 42 1.03 17.61 -38.33
N TRP A 43 1.32 16.30 -38.37
CA TRP A 43 2.24 15.67 -37.43
C TRP A 43 3.22 14.76 -38.15
N LYS A 44 4.47 14.74 -37.69
CA LYS A 44 5.52 13.83 -38.17
C LYS A 44 6.11 13.06 -37.00
N PHE A 45 6.13 11.73 -37.10
CA PHE A 45 6.65 10.85 -36.07
C PHE A 45 7.93 10.18 -36.55
N GLU A 46 9.06 10.79 -36.21
CA GLU A 46 10.38 10.42 -36.75
C GLU A 46 11.07 9.30 -35.97
N ALA A 47 10.61 9.06 -34.74
CA ALA A 47 11.12 7.98 -33.90
C ALA A 47 9.98 7.08 -33.45
N PHE A 48 10.25 5.77 -33.45
CA PHE A 48 9.39 4.80 -32.80
C PHE A 48 10.21 3.78 -32.03
N PHE A 49 9.61 3.20 -31.00
CA PHE A 49 10.13 2.00 -30.35
C PHE A 49 9.01 1.04 -30.00
N ILE A 50 9.35 -0.24 -29.90
CA ILE A 50 8.42 -1.30 -29.52
C ILE A 50 8.71 -1.69 -28.07
N PHE A 51 7.69 -1.65 -27.22
CA PHE A 51 7.80 -1.92 -25.80
C PHE A 51 6.51 -2.55 -25.25
N GLN A 52 6.62 -3.63 -24.47
CA GLN A 52 5.46 -4.38 -23.92
C GLN A 52 4.36 -4.71 -24.94
N ASN A 53 4.74 -5.19 -26.14
CA ASN A 53 3.80 -5.50 -27.22
C ASN A 53 2.92 -4.30 -27.64
N LYS A 54 3.49 -3.10 -27.52
CA LYS A 54 2.95 -1.84 -28.01
C LYS A 54 4.01 -1.11 -28.83
N ILE A 55 3.59 -0.35 -29.83
CA ILE A 55 4.44 0.53 -30.61
C ILE A 55 4.19 1.98 -30.16
N TYR A 56 5.27 2.70 -29.88
CA TYR A 56 5.24 4.09 -29.47
C TYR A 56 5.84 4.94 -30.58
N PHE A 57 5.14 5.98 -31.01
CA PHE A 57 5.60 6.95 -31.99
C PHE A 57 5.75 8.33 -31.33
N PHE A 58 6.85 9.02 -31.59
CA PHE A 58 7.20 10.31 -30.97
C PHE A 58 7.30 11.44 -32.00
N SER A 59 6.70 12.58 -31.68
CA SER A 59 6.86 13.85 -32.39
C SER A 59 7.39 14.92 -31.45
N GLY A 60 8.46 15.62 -31.86
CA GLY A 60 9.19 16.58 -31.03
C GLY A 60 8.98 18.04 -31.42
N PRO A 61 9.33 19.00 -30.54
CA PRO A 61 9.09 20.44 -30.74
C PRO A 61 9.82 21.08 -31.94
N SER A 62 10.80 20.39 -32.54
CA SER A 62 11.59 20.90 -33.66
C SER A 62 10.81 21.04 -34.97
N GLN A 63 9.62 20.43 -35.07
CA GLN A 63 8.81 20.41 -36.29
C GLN A 63 7.59 21.35 -36.23
N ASP A 64 7.07 21.67 -35.04
CA ASP A 64 5.98 22.63 -34.86
C ASP A 64 6.23 23.54 -33.64
N PRO A 65 7.07 24.60 -33.83
CA PRO A 65 7.52 25.45 -32.73
C PRO A 65 6.41 26.29 -32.10
N GLU A 66 5.19 26.34 -32.67
CA GLU A 66 4.05 27.03 -32.06
C GLU A 66 3.52 26.32 -30.81
N TRP A 67 3.68 24.99 -30.71
CA TRP A 67 3.10 24.21 -29.62
C TRP A 67 4.09 23.83 -28.51
N GLY A 68 5.39 23.72 -28.81
CA GLY A 68 6.43 23.51 -27.80
C GLY A 68 6.30 22.24 -26.94
N VAL A 69 5.53 21.24 -27.39
CA VAL A 69 5.24 20.00 -26.64
C VAL A 69 5.65 18.74 -27.41
N ILE A 70 5.88 17.67 -26.66
CA ILE A 70 6.09 16.32 -27.21
C ILE A 70 4.73 15.63 -27.35
N PHE A 71 4.47 15.04 -28.52
CA PHE A 71 3.26 14.27 -28.78
C PHE A 71 3.57 12.80 -29.01
N ASN A 72 2.83 11.91 -28.35
CA ASN A 72 3.04 10.46 -28.40
C ASN A 72 1.78 9.72 -28.89
N LEU A 73 1.95 8.83 -29.86
CA LEU A 73 0.94 7.83 -30.23
C LEU A 73 1.36 6.45 -29.73
N ILE A 74 0.41 5.71 -29.16
CA ILE A 74 0.64 4.37 -28.62
C ILE A 74 -0.33 3.40 -29.29
N GLY A 75 0.19 2.40 -30.00
CA GLY A 75 -0.58 1.31 -30.61
C GLY A 75 -0.28 -0.04 -29.95
N SER A 76 -1.27 -0.92 -29.80
CA SER A 76 -1.03 -2.32 -29.37
C SER A 76 -0.67 -3.20 -30.56
N ASN A 77 0.31 -4.12 -30.41
CA ASN A 77 0.67 -5.10 -31.44
C ASN A 77 -0.48 -6.04 -31.81
N ASN A 78 -1.45 -6.26 -30.92
CA ASN A 78 -2.60 -7.14 -31.18
C ASN A 78 -3.57 -6.58 -32.24
N ASN A 79 -3.40 -5.32 -32.65
CA ASN A 79 -4.21 -4.67 -33.68
C ASN A 79 -3.54 -4.64 -35.07
N ILE A 80 -2.37 -5.28 -35.23
CA ILE A 80 -1.71 -5.41 -36.52
C ILE A 80 -2.32 -6.60 -37.25
N ILE A 81 -3.13 -6.32 -38.28
CA ILE A 81 -3.66 -7.35 -39.18
C ILE A 81 -2.55 -7.72 -40.16
N GLU A 82 -2.09 -8.97 -40.17
CA GLU A 82 -1.14 -9.43 -41.18
C GLU A 82 -1.82 -9.44 -42.56
N LYS A 83 -1.06 -9.13 -43.62
CA LYS A 83 -1.60 -9.00 -44.99
C LYS A 83 -2.30 -10.27 -45.49
N SER A 84 -2.06 -11.42 -44.86
CA SER A 84 -2.71 -12.70 -45.12
C SER A 84 -4.13 -12.84 -44.58
N ASP A 85 -4.55 -11.98 -43.64
CA ASP A 85 -5.83 -12.10 -42.92
C ASP A 85 -6.96 -11.25 -43.54
N ILE A 86 -6.68 -10.58 -44.66
CA ILE A 86 -7.67 -9.75 -45.37
C ILE A 86 -8.52 -10.66 -46.28
N ILE A 87 -9.67 -11.11 -45.76
CA ILE A 87 -10.77 -11.60 -46.59
C ILE A 87 -11.60 -10.38 -47.02
N PRO A 88 -11.81 -10.11 -48.33
CA PRO A 88 -12.58 -8.96 -48.76
C PRO A 88 -14.07 -9.19 -48.42
N PRO A 89 -14.75 -8.30 -47.67
CA PRO A 89 -16.18 -8.43 -47.44
C PRO A 89 -16.99 -7.87 -48.62
N GLU A 90 -17.89 -8.68 -49.16
CA GLU A 90 -19.07 -8.16 -49.87
C GLU A 90 -19.94 -7.40 -48.87
N TYR A 91 -20.27 -6.16 -49.21
CA TYR A 91 -21.10 -5.26 -48.38
C TYR A 91 -22.60 -5.56 -48.58
N ASP A 92 -23.35 -5.68 -47.47
CA ASP A 92 -24.79 -5.39 -47.43
C ASP A 92 -25.03 -4.11 -46.62
N LEU A 93 -25.57 -3.09 -47.29
CA LEU A 93 -25.63 -1.69 -46.86
C LEU A 93 -26.95 -1.32 -46.14
N ASN A 94 -27.77 -2.29 -45.71
CA ASN A 94 -29.16 -1.99 -45.34
C ASN A 94 -29.53 -2.00 -43.85
N ASN A 95 -28.59 -2.00 -42.90
CA ASN A 95 -28.96 -1.85 -41.49
C ASN A 95 -28.01 -0.92 -40.71
N LEU A 96 -28.13 0.39 -40.97
CA LEU A 96 -27.68 1.45 -40.06
C LEU A 96 -28.80 2.48 -39.90
N VAL A 97 -29.66 2.25 -38.90
CA VAL A 97 -30.39 3.33 -38.24
C VAL A 97 -29.92 3.34 -36.79
N LEU A 98 -28.91 4.17 -36.51
CA LEU A 98 -28.57 4.56 -35.15
C LEU A 98 -29.28 5.89 -34.89
N THR A 99 -30.14 5.90 -33.87
CA THR A 99 -30.76 7.12 -33.35
C THR A 99 -29.86 7.76 -32.30
N GLU A 100 -30.03 9.06 -32.17
CA GLU A 100 -29.12 10.07 -31.62
C GLU A 100 -29.09 10.12 -30.09
N ASP A 101 -28.86 8.99 -29.39
CA ASP A 101 -29.07 8.94 -27.92
C ASP A 101 -27.97 8.22 -27.11
N GLN A 102 -26.70 8.23 -27.55
CA GLN A 102 -25.60 7.58 -26.80
C GLN A 102 -24.32 8.42 -26.62
N TYR A 103 -24.46 9.74 -26.41
CA TYR A 103 -23.31 10.58 -26.02
C TYR A 103 -23.50 11.43 -24.75
N LEU A 104 -24.63 11.29 -24.05
CA LEU A 104 -24.92 12.04 -22.83
C LEU A 104 -25.40 11.14 -21.67
N SER A 105 -24.55 10.24 -21.20
CA SER A 105 -24.77 9.57 -19.91
C SER A 105 -23.49 9.03 -19.29
N GLY A 106 -22.50 9.91 -19.06
CA GLY A 106 -21.29 9.60 -18.29
C GLY A 106 -21.24 10.19 -16.88
N ASN A 107 -22.17 11.07 -16.48
CA ASN A 107 -22.05 11.79 -15.20
C ASN A 107 -23.35 12.17 -14.48
N ILE A 108 -24.48 11.52 -14.80
CA ILE A 108 -25.77 11.77 -14.11
C ILE A 108 -26.37 10.51 -13.46
N LEU A 109 -25.89 9.31 -13.80
CA LEU A 109 -26.37 8.05 -13.19
C LEU A 109 -25.81 7.77 -11.79
N SER A 110 -24.73 8.43 -11.36
CA SER A 110 -24.22 8.32 -9.98
C SER A 110 -25.02 9.14 -8.96
N ARG A 111 -25.87 10.08 -9.42
CA ARG A 111 -26.75 10.89 -8.56
C ARG A 111 -28.23 10.50 -8.65
N LEU A 112 -28.61 9.61 -9.57
CA LEU A 112 -29.98 9.12 -9.72
C LEU A 112 -30.16 7.66 -9.26
N SER A 113 -29.08 6.94 -8.95
CA SER A 113 -29.13 5.59 -8.36
C SER A 113 -29.29 5.58 -6.84
N GLU A 114 -29.21 6.74 -6.17
CA GLU A 114 -29.52 6.88 -4.73
C GLU A 114 -31.03 6.71 -4.42
N GLY A 115 -31.88 6.59 -5.44
CA GLY A 115 -33.34 6.57 -5.29
C GLY A 115 -34.04 5.21 -5.25
N LYS A 116 -33.53 4.13 -5.88
CA LYS A 116 -34.31 2.88 -6.05
C LYS A 116 -33.45 1.62 -6.24
N ASN A 117 -32.89 1.10 -5.14
CA ASN A 117 -32.80 -0.33 -4.82
C ASN A 117 -32.17 -0.48 -3.42
N GLN A 118 -32.90 -0.12 -2.36
CA GLN A 118 -32.51 -0.52 -1.02
C GLN A 118 -32.83 -2.00 -0.84
N GLN A 119 -31.92 -2.87 -1.27
CA GLN A 119 -31.86 -4.21 -0.71
C GLN A 119 -31.55 -4.03 0.78
N GLN A 120 -32.57 -4.13 1.64
CA GLN A 120 -32.41 -3.85 3.07
C GLN A 120 -31.27 -4.69 3.65
N GLU A 121 -30.32 -4.03 4.32
CA GLU A 121 -29.12 -4.68 4.85
C GLU A 121 -29.51 -5.80 5.85
N GLY A 122 -28.78 -6.92 5.78
CA GLY A 122 -29.04 -8.09 6.60
C GLY A 122 -28.84 -7.84 8.10
N ILE A 123 -29.72 -8.39 8.93
CA ILE A 123 -29.66 -8.27 10.38
C ILE A 123 -28.53 -9.13 10.95
N ARG A 124 -27.85 -8.57 11.95
CA ARG A 124 -26.63 -9.08 12.59
C ARG A 124 -26.80 -9.34 14.09
N LEU A 125 -27.77 -8.67 14.71
CA LEU A 125 -28.12 -8.77 16.13
C LEU A 125 -29.64 -8.58 16.30
N VAL A 126 -30.24 -9.40 17.14
CA VAL A 126 -31.61 -9.19 17.65
C VAL A 126 -31.54 -8.93 19.16
N ILE A 127 -32.08 -7.81 19.61
CA ILE A 127 -32.22 -7.43 21.01
C ILE A 127 -33.65 -7.74 21.43
N TRP A 128 -33.80 -8.53 22.48
CA TRP A 128 -35.09 -9.04 22.95
C TRP A 128 -35.51 -8.36 24.25
N ASP A 129 -36.74 -7.87 24.30
CA ASP A 129 -37.47 -7.86 25.57
C ASP A 129 -37.92 -9.27 25.96
N LEU A 130 -38.27 -9.43 27.24
CA LEU A 130 -38.64 -10.71 27.83
C LEU A 130 -40.13 -10.79 28.15
N ASP A 131 -40.62 -9.95 29.07
CA ASP A 131 -42.02 -9.95 29.48
C ASP A 131 -42.93 -9.59 28.29
N ASP A 132 -44.00 -10.36 28.12
CA ASP A 132 -44.96 -10.30 27.01
C ASP A 132 -44.38 -10.28 25.57
N THR A 133 -43.07 -10.53 25.44
CA THR A 133 -42.33 -10.58 24.18
C THR A 133 -41.72 -11.97 23.97
N PHE A 134 -40.75 -12.36 24.80
CA PHE A 134 -40.08 -13.66 24.72
C PHE A 134 -40.91 -14.77 25.38
N TRP A 135 -41.60 -14.44 26.47
CA TRP A 135 -42.58 -15.28 27.16
C TRP A 135 -43.87 -14.50 27.40
N LYS A 136 -44.95 -15.20 27.76
CA LYS A 136 -46.20 -14.55 28.18
C LYS A 136 -46.20 -14.31 29.69
N GLY A 137 -46.66 -13.13 30.10
CA GLY A 137 -46.72 -12.70 31.49
C GLY A 137 -45.51 -11.86 31.91
N THR A 138 -45.65 -11.22 33.06
CA THR A 138 -44.64 -10.37 33.69
C THR A 138 -43.97 -11.11 34.85
N LEU A 139 -42.65 -11.31 34.78
CA LEU A 139 -41.90 -12.12 35.75
C LEU A 139 -42.01 -11.61 37.19
N SER A 140 -42.07 -10.29 37.39
CA SER A 140 -42.23 -9.68 38.72
C SER A 140 -43.64 -9.80 39.31
N GLU A 141 -44.64 -10.12 38.49
CA GLU A 141 -46.06 -10.16 38.88
C GLU A 141 -46.61 -11.59 39.05
N GLY A 142 -45.87 -12.63 38.63
CA GLY A 142 -46.30 -14.02 38.85
C GLY A 142 -45.74 -15.04 37.85
N GLU A 143 -46.54 -16.06 37.54
CA GLU A 143 -46.15 -17.15 36.65
C GLU A 143 -46.01 -16.66 35.20
N ILE A 144 -44.89 -17.00 34.58
CA ILE A 144 -44.63 -16.76 33.16
C ILE A 144 -44.67 -18.05 32.34
N SER A 145 -45.18 -17.96 31.12
CA SER A 145 -45.26 -19.07 30.17
C SER A 145 -44.29 -18.86 29.00
N PRO A 146 -43.16 -19.60 28.95
CA PRO A 146 -42.21 -19.53 27.85
C PRO A 146 -42.85 -19.86 26.50
N ILE A 147 -42.51 -19.10 25.46
CA ILE A 147 -42.95 -19.38 24.09
C ILE A 147 -41.86 -20.22 23.41
N GLN A 148 -42.10 -21.53 23.25
CA GLN A 148 -41.10 -22.47 22.68
C GLN A 148 -40.55 -22.00 21.32
N ARG A 149 -41.43 -21.44 20.48
CA ARG A 149 -41.04 -20.88 19.18
C ARG A 149 -39.93 -19.83 19.29
N ASN A 150 -39.96 -18.97 20.30
CA ASN A 150 -38.98 -17.91 20.47
C ASN A 150 -37.60 -18.48 20.83
N ILE A 151 -37.57 -19.55 21.64
CA ILE A 151 -36.36 -20.31 21.95
C ILE A 151 -35.76 -20.91 20.67
N ASP A 152 -36.60 -21.50 19.83
CA ASP A 152 -36.16 -22.12 18.57
C ASP A 152 -35.67 -21.06 17.57
N ILE A 153 -36.28 -19.86 17.54
CA ILE A 153 -35.81 -18.72 16.76
C ILE A 153 -34.41 -18.31 17.20
N VAL A 154 -34.18 -18.10 18.50
CA VAL A 154 -32.85 -17.70 19.02
C VAL A 154 -31.77 -18.71 18.60
N LYS A 155 -32.02 -20.00 18.79
CA LYS A 155 -31.09 -21.07 18.37
C LYS A 155 -30.85 -21.08 16.87
N THR A 156 -31.91 -20.90 16.08
CA THR A 156 -31.79 -20.85 14.61
C THR A 156 -31.00 -19.62 14.15
N LEU A 157 -31.20 -18.47 14.78
CA LEU A 157 -30.44 -17.25 14.48
C LEU A 157 -28.96 -17.44 14.83
N ASN A 158 -28.65 -18.01 16.00
CA ASN A 158 -27.28 -18.32 16.39
C ASN A 158 -26.60 -19.27 15.38
N ALA A 159 -27.30 -20.31 14.92
CA ALA A 159 -26.83 -21.24 13.88
C ALA A 159 -26.71 -20.60 12.48
N ARG A 160 -27.29 -19.41 12.26
CA ARG A 160 -27.13 -18.56 11.07
C ARG A 160 -26.12 -17.43 11.27
N GLY A 161 -25.38 -17.45 12.38
CA GLY A 161 -24.44 -16.40 12.73
C GLY A 161 -25.12 -15.05 12.91
N ILE A 162 -26.34 -14.99 13.46
CA ILE A 162 -27.04 -13.78 13.91
C ILE A 162 -27.14 -13.89 15.43
N VAL A 163 -26.51 -12.97 16.16
CA VAL A 163 -26.45 -13.06 17.63
C VAL A 163 -27.67 -12.44 18.31
N ASN A 164 -27.90 -12.82 19.56
CA ASN A 164 -29.06 -12.38 20.34
C ASN A 164 -28.60 -11.69 21.63
N ALA A 165 -29.27 -10.60 22.02
CA ALA A 165 -29.04 -9.89 23.28
C ALA A 165 -30.36 -9.64 24.01
N ILE A 166 -30.28 -9.23 25.28
CA ILE A 166 -31.45 -8.97 26.13
C ILE A 166 -31.46 -7.51 26.57
N CYS A 167 -32.62 -6.85 26.45
CA CYS A 167 -32.91 -5.56 27.06
C CYS A 167 -34.27 -5.61 27.77
N SER A 168 -34.27 -5.80 29.09
CA SER A 168 -35.51 -5.99 29.86
C SER A 168 -35.50 -5.21 31.17
N ARG A 169 -36.70 -4.77 31.59
CA ARG A 169 -36.92 -4.10 32.88
C ARG A 169 -37.27 -5.13 33.94
N ASN A 170 -36.24 -5.74 34.52
CA ASN A 170 -36.37 -6.79 35.51
C ASN A 170 -35.21 -6.78 36.50
N THR A 171 -35.28 -7.66 37.50
CA THR A 171 -34.16 -8.02 38.36
C THR A 171 -33.26 -9.03 37.65
N PHE A 172 -31.95 -8.79 37.61
CA PHE A 172 -30.99 -9.57 36.82
C PHE A 172 -30.95 -11.04 37.25
N GLU A 173 -30.90 -11.29 38.56
CA GLU A 173 -30.79 -12.61 39.15
C GLU A 173 -31.99 -13.49 38.82
N ASP A 174 -33.19 -12.94 38.87
CA ASP A 174 -34.45 -13.66 38.60
C ASP A 174 -34.55 -14.08 37.13
N VAL A 175 -34.24 -13.14 36.22
CA VAL A 175 -34.21 -13.41 34.78
C VAL A 175 -33.14 -14.44 34.44
N LYS A 176 -31.93 -14.29 35.00
CA LYS A 176 -30.83 -15.21 34.76
C LYS A 176 -31.21 -16.62 35.19
N ALA A 177 -31.70 -16.78 36.42
CA ALA A 177 -32.13 -18.08 36.93
C ALA A 177 -33.22 -18.71 36.05
N ARG A 178 -34.15 -17.89 35.54
CA ARG A 178 -35.22 -18.38 34.66
C ARG A 178 -34.70 -18.82 33.29
N LEU A 179 -33.82 -18.06 32.66
CA LEU A 179 -33.24 -18.43 31.36
C LEU A 179 -32.26 -19.61 31.46
N GLU A 180 -31.60 -19.79 32.60
CA GLU A 180 -30.81 -20.99 32.92
C GLU A 180 -31.69 -22.24 33.04
N GLN A 181 -32.85 -22.14 33.70
CA GLN A 181 -33.85 -23.23 33.73
C GLN A 181 -34.33 -23.62 32.33
N LEU A 182 -34.48 -22.64 31.43
CA LEU A 182 -34.85 -22.85 30.03
C LEU A 182 -33.68 -23.28 29.14
N ARG A 183 -32.45 -23.35 29.67
CA ARG A 183 -31.22 -23.71 28.95
C ARG A 183 -30.99 -22.85 27.71
N ILE A 184 -31.23 -21.55 27.84
CA ILE A 184 -31.09 -20.56 26.76
C ILE A 184 -30.26 -19.35 27.19
N TRP A 185 -29.80 -19.28 28.45
CA TRP A 185 -28.99 -18.16 28.95
C TRP A 185 -27.72 -17.94 28.12
N ASP A 186 -26.99 -19.02 27.84
CA ASP A 186 -25.72 -18.97 27.10
C ASP A 186 -25.90 -18.67 25.59
N ASP A 187 -27.14 -18.65 25.09
CA ASP A 187 -27.47 -18.27 23.72
C ASP A 187 -27.60 -16.74 23.53
N PHE A 188 -27.55 -15.98 24.63
CA PHE A 188 -27.56 -14.51 24.63
C PHE A 188 -26.20 -13.93 25.00
N VAL A 189 -25.96 -12.70 24.53
CA VAL A 189 -24.79 -11.88 24.87
C VAL A 189 -25.22 -10.49 25.33
N PHE A 190 -24.39 -9.82 26.12
CA PHE A 190 -24.63 -8.45 26.60
C PHE A 190 -26.02 -8.25 27.26
N PRO A 191 -26.41 -9.07 28.25
CA PRO A 191 -27.69 -8.88 28.92
C PRO A 191 -27.74 -7.53 29.66
N ARG A 192 -28.70 -6.69 29.30
CA ARG A 192 -29.08 -5.47 30.04
C ARG A 192 -30.43 -5.66 30.69
N ILE A 193 -30.37 -6.10 31.95
CA ILE A 193 -31.54 -6.34 32.78
C ILE A 193 -31.46 -5.38 33.96
N SER A 194 -32.28 -4.33 33.92
CA SER A 194 -32.34 -3.33 34.99
C SER A 194 -33.62 -2.52 34.90
N TRP A 195 -34.05 -1.93 36.02
CA TRP A 195 -35.24 -1.07 36.09
C TRP A 195 -35.08 0.31 35.41
N GLY A 196 -34.03 0.52 34.63
CA GLY A 196 -33.76 1.77 33.92
C GLY A 196 -34.59 1.96 32.62
N PRO A 197 -34.50 3.16 32.02
CA PRO A 197 -35.06 3.43 30.68
C PRO A 197 -34.42 2.53 29.62
N LYS A 198 -35.19 2.05 28.63
CA LYS A 198 -34.67 1.06 27.66
C LYS A 198 -33.82 1.71 26.58
N GLY A 199 -34.10 2.96 26.22
CA GLY A 199 -33.31 3.71 25.23
C GLY A 199 -31.80 3.71 25.52
N PRO A 200 -31.35 4.19 26.70
CA PRO A 200 -29.94 4.14 27.09
C PRO A 200 -29.34 2.73 27.17
N LEU A 201 -30.12 1.73 27.60
CA LEU A 201 -29.66 0.34 27.68
C LEU A 201 -29.43 -0.26 26.29
N VAL A 202 -30.34 -0.02 25.34
CA VAL A 202 -30.18 -0.44 23.94
C VAL A 202 -28.98 0.25 23.30
N LYS A 203 -28.82 1.57 23.54
CA LYS A 203 -27.65 2.31 23.08
C LYS A 203 -26.35 1.71 23.61
N ASP A 204 -26.29 1.38 24.90
CA ASP A 204 -25.11 0.75 25.51
C ASP A 204 -24.80 -0.64 24.92
N ILE A 205 -25.81 -1.47 24.63
CA ILE A 205 -25.61 -2.75 23.93
C ILE A 205 -24.97 -2.50 22.56
N ILE A 206 -25.50 -1.57 21.78
CA ILE A 206 -25.03 -1.27 20.42
C ILE A 206 -23.61 -0.72 20.43
N GLU A 207 -23.27 0.16 21.38
CA GLU A 207 -21.92 0.70 21.55
C GLU A 207 -20.91 -0.40 21.93
N LYS A 208 -21.26 -1.29 22.85
CA LYS A 208 -20.36 -2.35 23.32
C LYS A 208 -20.17 -3.48 22.32
N ILE A 209 -21.22 -3.81 21.56
CA ILE A 209 -21.16 -4.85 20.53
C ILE A 209 -20.50 -4.37 19.24
N GLN A 210 -20.30 -3.05 19.08
CA GLN A 210 -19.64 -2.42 17.94
C GLN A 210 -20.25 -2.82 16.58
N LEU A 211 -21.58 -2.92 16.54
CA LEU A 211 -22.35 -3.13 15.31
C LEU A 211 -23.03 -1.83 14.86
N ARG A 212 -23.23 -1.71 13.55
CA ARG A 212 -23.99 -0.61 12.97
C ARG A 212 -25.48 -0.75 13.32
N PRO A 213 -26.16 0.30 13.80
CA PRO A 213 -27.57 0.23 14.19
C PRO A 213 -28.51 -0.30 13.11
N GLU A 214 -28.23 -0.01 11.84
CA GLU A 214 -29.02 -0.45 10.67
C GLU A 214 -29.07 -1.98 10.53
N THR A 215 -28.11 -2.67 11.16
CA THR A 215 -28.01 -4.14 11.18
C THR A 215 -28.54 -4.76 12.47
N VAL A 216 -29.15 -3.96 13.36
CA VAL A 216 -29.69 -4.39 14.65
C VAL A 216 -31.21 -4.27 14.64
N LEU A 217 -31.91 -5.29 15.15
CA LEU A 217 -33.35 -5.26 15.42
C LEU A 217 -33.62 -5.30 16.92
N PHE A 218 -34.43 -4.38 17.44
CA PHE A 218 -34.97 -4.43 18.80
C PHE A 218 -36.45 -4.82 18.78
N ILE A 219 -36.82 -5.83 19.59
CA ILE A 219 -38.18 -6.36 19.70
C ILE A 219 -38.70 -6.13 21.13
N ASP A 220 -39.84 -5.47 21.23
CA ASP A 220 -40.51 -5.09 22.48
C ASP A 220 -42.02 -5.00 22.20
N ASP A 221 -42.87 -5.43 23.12
CA ASP A 221 -44.32 -5.30 23.02
C ASP A 221 -44.77 -3.85 23.24
N ASN A 222 -44.00 -3.05 23.97
CA ASN A 222 -44.36 -1.69 24.31
C ASN A 222 -43.81 -0.67 23.29
N VAL A 223 -44.71 -0.11 22.49
CA VAL A 223 -44.42 0.92 21.49
C VAL A 223 -43.67 2.13 22.06
N THR A 224 -43.86 2.48 23.33
CA THR A 224 -43.13 3.57 23.99
C THR A 224 -41.65 3.25 24.12
N ASN A 225 -41.30 2.01 24.49
CA ASN A 225 -39.90 1.56 24.57
C ASN A 225 -39.26 1.54 23.17
N LEU A 226 -40.00 1.12 22.14
CA LEU A 226 -39.51 1.14 20.75
C LEU A 226 -39.20 2.57 20.27
N ASN A 227 -40.09 3.52 20.57
CA ASN A 227 -39.89 4.93 20.22
C ASN A 227 -38.74 5.56 21.02
N GLU A 228 -38.61 5.22 22.30
CA GLU A 228 -37.48 5.64 23.13
C GLU A 228 -36.16 5.12 22.55
N ALA A 229 -36.07 3.83 22.21
CA ALA A 229 -34.88 3.25 21.61
C ALA A 229 -34.49 3.95 20.30
N LYS A 230 -35.47 4.25 19.43
CA LYS A 230 -35.25 5.04 18.21
C LYS A 230 -34.82 6.48 18.48
N HIS A 231 -35.27 7.10 19.56
CA HIS A 231 -34.82 8.44 19.91
C HIS A 231 -33.32 8.46 20.25
N PHE A 232 -32.84 7.47 20.99
CA PHE A 232 -31.42 7.35 21.35
C PHE A 232 -30.55 6.82 20.21
N VAL A 233 -31.12 6.00 19.32
CA VAL A 233 -30.45 5.37 18.18
C VAL A 233 -31.35 5.46 16.94
N PRO A 234 -31.33 6.58 16.19
CA PRO A 234 -32.26 6.84 15.09
C PRO A 234 -32.30 5.79 13.98
N GLU A 235 -31.16 5.17 13.69
CA GLU A 235 -30.99 4.20 12.60
C GLU A 235 -31.34 2.75 13.00
N LEU A 236 -31.81 2.54 14.23
CA LEU A 236 -32.19 1.23 14.77
C LEU A 236 -33.47 0.67 14.12
N ASN A 237 -33.45 -0.60 13.74
CA ASN A 237 -34.68 -1.31 13.38
C ASN A 237 -35.43 -1.68 14.65
N VAL A 238 -36.74 -1.44 14.69
CA VAL A 238 -37.61 -1.81 15.80
C VAL A 238 -38.84 -2.54 15.28
N ALA A 239 -39.35 -3.50 16.05
CA ALA A 239 -40.58 -4.22 15.70
C ALA A 239 -41.32 -4.72 16.95
N GLU A 240 -42.63 -4.82 16.86
CA GLU A 240 -43.46 -5.51 17.85
C GLU A 240 -43.38 -7.05 17.65
N PRO A 241 -43.77 -7.87 18.65
CA PRO A 241 -43.62 -9.33 18.60
C PRO A 241 -44.29 -10.04 17.42
N ALA A 242 -45.24 -9.40 16.73
CA ALA A 242 -45.88 -9.94 15.52
C ALA A 242 -44.87 -10.31 14.41
N VAL A 243 -43.71 -9.65 14.36
CA VAL A 243 -42.65 -9.96 13.38
C VAL A 243 -42.10 -11.38 13.53
N LEU A 244 -42.17 -11.96 14.73
CA LEU A 244 -41.65 -13.28 15.06
C LEU A 244 -42.33 -14.40 14.27
N GLU A 245 -43.54 -14.16 13.75
CA GLU A 245 -44.29 -15.13 12.96
C GLU A 245 -43.64 -15.48 11.62
N ASN A 246 -42.87 -14.58 11.02
CA ASN A 246 -42.24 -14.80 9.72
C ASN A 246 -40.77 -14.36 9.71
N LEU A 247 -40.18 -14.18 10.90
CA LEU A 247 -38.82 -13.63 11.06
C LEU A 247 -37.77 -14.47 10.32
N LEU A 248 -37.85 -15.79 10.44
CA LEU A 248 -36.86 -16.71 9.87
C LEU A 248 -36.96 -16.86 8.34
N ASP A 249 -38.11 -16.50 7.77
CA ASP A 249 -38.37 -16.53 6.32
C ASP A 249 -37.95 -15.21 5.64
N ASN A 250 -37.79 -14.15 6.42
CA ASN A 250 -37.35 -12.87 5.91
C ASN A 250 -35.88 -12.94 5.43
N PRO A 251 -35.58 -12.54 4.18
CA PRO A 251 -34.23 -12.59 3.61
C PRO A 251 -33.16 -11.90 4.45
N ARG A 252 -33.51 -10.88 5.25
CA ARG A 252 -32.59 -10.17 6.15
C ARG A 252 -32.04 -11.04 7.27
N PHE A 253 -32.72 -12.14 7.60
CA PHE A 253 -32.35 -13.08 8.68
C PHE A 253 -31.80 -14.41 8.14
N LYS A 254 -31.45 -14.47 6.84
CA LYS A 254 -30.86 -15.67 6.24
C LYS A 254 -29.49 -16.00 6.83
N GLY A 255 -28.66 -14.98 7.10
CA GLY A 255 -27.33 -15.13 7.69
C GLY A 255 -26.38 -16.02 6.88
N LYS A 256 -25.26 -16.44 7.50
CA LYS A 256 -24.35 -17.47 6.97
C LYS A 256 -24.42 -18.67 7.92
N THR A 257 -24.42 -19.90 7.40
CA THR A 257 -24.41 -21.11 8.22
C THR A 257 -23.22 -21.11 9.20
N ASP A 258 -23.51 -21.21 10.51
CA ASP A 258 -22.55 -21.15 11.63
C ASP A 258 -22.93 -22.22 12.69
N PRO A 259 -22.85 -23.52 12.36
CA PRO A 259 -23.33 -24.60 13.24
C PRO A 259 -22.54 -24.69 14.55
N GLU A 260 -21.30 -24.21 14.56
CA GLU A 260 -20.42 -24.19 15.74
C GLU A 260 -20.61 -22.95 16.62
N HIS A 261 -21.57 -22.08 16.27
CA HIS A 261 -21.88 -20.83 16.95
C HIS A 261 -20.63 -19.95 17.14
N SER A 262 -19.74 -19.93 16.15
CA SER A 262 -18.46 -19.22 16.22
C SER A 262 -18.65 -17.72 16.46
N ARG A 263 -19.71 -17.14 15.88
CA ARG A 263 -20.02 -15.72 16.08
C ARG A 263 -20.50 -15.43 17.50
N LEU A 264 -21.36 -16.29 18.06
CA LEU A 264 -21.84 -16.17 19.44
C LEU A 264 -20.66 -16.20 20.42
N LYS A 265 -19.81 -17.24 20.32
CA LYS A 265 -18.59 -17.40 21.14
C LYS A 265 -17.71 -16.15 21.09
N ARG A 266 -17.53 -15.56 19.91
CA ARG A 266 -16.76 -14.32 19.75
C ARG A 266 -17.36 -13.13 20.52
N TYR A 267 -18.68 -12.98 20.53
CA TYR A 267 -19.33 -11.89 21.26
C TYR A 267 -19.38 -12.14 22.77
N GLN A 268 -19.41 -13.40 23.22
CA GLN A 268 -19.22 -13.75 24.64
C GLN A 268 -17.83 -13.35 25.13
N VAL A 269 -16.79 -13.59 24.31
CA VAL A 269 -15.43 -13.12 24.60
C VAL A 269 -15.38 -11.60 24.70
N LEU A 270 -15.99 -10.89 23.76
CA LEU A 270 -16.08 -9.42 23.81
C LEU A 270 -16.80 -8.93 25.08
N GLU A 271 -17.87 -9.60 25.49
CA GLU A 271 -18.58 -9.27 26.74
C GLU A 271 -17.68 -9.47 27.97
N SER A 272 -16.92 -10.57 28.03
CA SER A 272 -15.94 -10.81 29.11
C SER A 272 -14.88 -9.71 29.16
N LYS A 273 -14.37 -9.29 27.99
CA LYS A 273 -13.40 -8.20 27.84
C LYS A 273 -13.94 -6.89 28.42
N HIS A 274 -15.20 -6.55 28.15
CA HIS A 274 -15.85 -5.37 28.74
C HIS A 274 -16.01 -5.45 30.26
N LYS A 275 -16.26 -6.65 30.82
CA LYS A 275 -16.33 -6.86 32.27
C LYS A 275 -14.97 -6.65 32.93
N ASP A 276 -13.91 -7.19 32.34
CA ASP A 276 -12.55 -7.03 32.86
C ASP A 276 -12.07 -5.58 32.76
N MET A 277 -12.38 -4.89 31.66
CA MET A 277 -12.09 -3.46 31.49
C MET A 277 -12.85 -2.59 32.51
N ALA A 278 -14.09 -2.93 32.86
CA ALA A 278 -14.81 -2.22 33.91
C ALA A 278 -14.15 -2.43 35.29
N ALA A 279 -13.54 -3.59 35.53
CA ALA A 279 -12.81 -3.90 36.76
C ALA A 279 -11.48 -3.14 36.90
N THR A 280 -10.91 -2.60 35.81
CA THR A 280 -9.66 -1.80 35.87
C THR A 280 -9.87 -0.33 36.23
N GLY A 281 -11.09 0.07 36.64
CA GLY A 281 -11.36 1.42 37.11
C GLY A 281 -11.32 2.51 36.03
N GLY A 282 -11.41 2.12 34.75
CA GLY A 282 -11.51 3.04 33.62
C GLY A 282 -10.19 3.43 32.95
N ASP A 283 -9.04 2.90 33.39
CA ASP A 283 -7.78 3.05 32.66
C ASP A 283 -7.71 2.06 31.49
N ASN A 284 -8.16 2.53 30.33
CA ASN A 284 -8.21 1.74 29.10
C ASN A 284 -6.79 1.35 28.61
N GLU A 285 -5.80 2.24 28.73
CA GLU A 285 -4.45 1.91 28.26
C GLU A 285 -3.78 0.87 29.16
N ALA A 286 -3.95 0.96 30.49
CA ALA A 286 -3.44 -0.07 31.39
C ALA A 286 -4.10 -1.44 31.13
N PHE A 287 -5.38 -1.46 30.75
CA PHE A 287 -6.06 -2.67 30.30
C PHE A 287 -5.48 -3.22 28.99
N LEU A 288 -5.25 -2.37 28.00
CA LEU A 288 -4.67 -2.75 26.70
C LEU A 288 -3.24 -3.29 26.86
N ARG A 289 -2.40 -2.66 27.70
CA ARG A 289 -1.05 -3.15 28.07
C ARG A 289 -1.07 -4.54 28.70
N LYS A 290 -2.12 -4.89 29.45
CA LYS A 290 -2.30 -6.22 30.05
C LYS A 290 -2.96 -7.24 29.12
N SER A 291 -3.54 -6.80 28.01
CA SER A 291 -4.31 -7.66 27.10
C SER A 291 -3.43 -8.51 26.18
N ASP A 292 -2.10 -8.39 26.22
CA ASP A 292 -1.14 -9.08 25.33
C ASP A 292 -1.59 -9.05 23.85
N ILE A 293 -1.80 -7.85 23.32
CA ILE A 293 -2.23 -7.67 21.94
C ILE A 293 -1.07 -8.02 21.02
N ARG A 294 -1.26 -9.04 20.19
CA ARG A 294 -0.29 -9.57 19.25
C ARG A 294 -0.75 -9.35 17.83
N VAL A 295 0.15 -8.88 16.96
CA VAL A 295 -0.12 -8.70 15.53
C VAL A 295 0.92 -9.44 14.69
N SER A 296 0.52 -9.96 13.53
CA SER A 296 1.44 -10.48 12.52
C SER A 296 1.08 -9.94 11.14
N PHE A 297 2.13 -9.58 10.40
CA PHE A 297 2.07 -9.09 9.03
C PHE A 297 2.36 -10.22 8.05
N HIS A 298 1.61 -10.25 6.96
CA HIS A 298 1.68 -11.29 5.93
C HIS A 298 1.55 -10.67 4.53
N SER A 299 2.13 -11.32 3.53
CA SER A 299 2.18 -10.82 2.15
C SER A 299 1.64 -11.81 1.11
N ASP A 300 1.18 -12.99 1.55
CA ASP A 300 0.61 -14.06 0.71
C ASP A 300 -0.88 -13.80 0.39
N ILE A 301 -1.16 -12.62 -0.20
CA ILE A 301 -2.51 -12.12 -0.43
C ILE A 301 -3.38 -13.11 -1.21
N GLU A 302 -2.82 -13.75 -2.24
CA GLU A 302 -3.56 -14.67 -3.11
C GLU A 302 -4.14 -15.88 -2.36
N ALA A 303 -3.44 -16.39 -1.33
CA ALA A 303 -3.91 -17.52 -0.53
C ALA A 303 -5.15 -17.15 0.31
N GLU A 304 -5.25 -15.89 0.73
CA GLU A 304 -6.31 -15.36 1.59
C GLU A 304 -7.26 -14.40 0.86
N PHE A 305 -7.19 -14.36 -0.48
CA PHE A 305 -7.88 -13.38 -1.30
C PHE A 305 -9.39 -13.33 -1.04
N PRO A 306 -10.14 -14.46 -0.92
CA PRO A 306 -11.57 -14.42 -0.61
C PRO A 306 -11.88 -13.74 0.73
N ARG A 307 -11.01 -13.92 1.73
CA ARG A 307 -11.19 -13.33 3.06
C ARG A 307 -10.88 -11.83 3.04
N ILE A 308 -9.84 -11.43 2.31
CA ILE A 308 -9.42 -10.04 2.12
C ILE A 308 -10.47 -9.29 1.30
N HIS A 309 -10.99 -9.86 0.22
CA HIS A 309 -12.10 -9.30 -0.55
C HIS A 309 -13.34 -9.04 0.30
N ASP A 310 -13.74 -9.99 1.15
CA ASP A 310 -14.84 -9.81 2.10
C ASP A 310 -14.55 -8.65 3.08
N LEU A 311 -13.30 -8.53 3.54
CA LEU A 311 -12.87 -7.46 4.43
C LEU A 311 -12.90 -6.08 3.74
N VAL A 312 -12.34 -6.00 2.52
CA VAL A 312 -12.32 -4.80 1.67
C VAL A 312 -13.73 -4.32 1.39
N ASN A 313 -14.71 -5.21 1.18
CA ASN A 313 -16.06 -4.80 0.81
C ASN A 313 -16.99 -4.55 2.00
N ARG A 314 -16.78 -5.22 3.15
CA ARG A 314 -17.71 -5.11 4.31
C ARG A 314 -17.28 -4.16 5.40
N THR A 315 -16.01 -3.76 5.42
CA THR A 315 -15.48 -2.88 6.48
C THR A 315 -15.94 -1.46 6.27
N ASN A 316 -16.76 -0.88 7.15
CA ASN A 316 -17.25 0.48 6.95
C ASN A 316 -16.58 1.51 7.86
N GLN A 317 -16.69 1.37 9.18
CA GLN A 317 -16.19 2.37 10.13
C GLN A 317 -14.66 2.52 10.09
N LEU A 318 -13.93 1.44 9.85
CA LEU A 318 -12.47 1.41 9.82
C LEU A 318 -11.91 1.14 8.42
N ASN A 319 -12.66 1.46 7.35
CA ASN A 319 -12.05 1.61 6.03
C ASN A 319 -11.78 3.11 5.83
N PHE A 320 -10.51 3.48 5.76
CA PHE A 320 -10.10 4.88 5.68
C PHE A 320 -10.20 5.42 4.27
N THR A 321 -9.85 4.64 3.25
CA THR A 321 -9.87 5.10 1.85
C THR A 321 -11.23 4.91 1.19
N LYS A 322 -12.10 4.05 1.76
CA LYS A 322 -13.39 3.60 1.19
C LYS A 322 -13.28 3.02 -0.22
N ASN A 323 -12.06 2.74 -0.69
CA ASN A 323 -11.86 2.08 -1.97
C ASN A 323 -12.35 0.64 -1.87
N ARG A 324 -13.31 0.28 -2.73
CA ARG A 324 -13.94 -1.04 -2.77
C ARG A 324 -13.55 -1.76 -4.05
N TRP A 325 -13.49 -3.07 -3.97
CA TRP A 325 -13.35 -3.92 -5.15
C TRP A 325 -14.72 -4.33 -5.68
N PRO A 326 -14.80 -4.76 -6.96
CA PRO A 326 -15.99 -5.40 -7.51
C PRO A 326 -16.53 -6.53 -6.62
N GLU A 327 -17.84 -6.78 -6.67
CA GLU A 327 -18.44 -7.89 -5.91
C GLU A 327 -18.03 -9.27 -6.46
N ASP A 328 -17.81 -9.36 -7.78
CA ASP A 328 -17.23 -10.55 -8.38
C ASP A 328 -15.76 -10.72 -7.95
N ILE A 329 -15.43 -11.91 -7.45
CA ILE A 329 -14.13 -12.16 -6.84
C ILE A 329 -13.00 -12.22 -7.87
N GLU A 330 -13.28 -12.67 -9.10
CA GLU A 330 -12.25 -12.80 -10.12
C GLU A 330 -11.99 -11.46 -10.82
N GLU A 331 -13.04 -10.64 -11.02
CA GLU A 331 -12.88 -9.24 -11.41
C GLU A 331 -12.09 -8.45 -10.35
N ALA A 332 -12.39 -8.66 -9.07
CA ALA A 332 -11.62 -8.08 -7.98
C ALA A 332 -10.16 -8.54 -7.97
N ARG A 333 -9.88 -9.81 -8.29
CA ARG A 333 -8.50 -10.33 -8.39
C ARG A 333 -7.74 -9.71 -9.55
N LEU A 334 -8.40 -9.48 -10.69
CA LEU A 334 -7.80 -8.76 -11.81
C LEU A 334 -7.45 -7.33 -11.41
N ARG A 335 -8.40 -6.59 -10.81
CA ARG A 335 -8.17 -5.23 -10.33
C ARG A 335 -7.06 -5.17 -9.27
N PHE A 336 -7.02 -6.12 -8.36
CA PHE A 336 -5.95 -6.21 -7.36
C PHE A 336 -4.56 -6.34 -8.02
N ARG A 337 -4.43 -7.22 -9.03
CA ARG A 337 -3.18 -7.37 -9.78
C ARG A 337 -2.80 -6.08 -10.49
N GLU A 338 -3.75 -5.41 -11.14
CA GLU A 338 -3.52 -4.09 -11.75
C GLU A 338 -3.06 -3.05 -10.71
N GLU A 339 -3.66 -3.04 -9.51
CA GLU A 339 -3.29 -2.12 -8.43
C GLU A 339 -1.87 -2.40 -7.89
N VAL A 340 -1.43 -3.66 -7.84
CA VAL A 340 -0.09 -4.08 -7.39
C VAL A 340 0.98 -3.85 -8.46
N GLU A 341 0.67 -4.14 -9.72
CA GLU A 341 1.59 -4.03 -10.85
C GLU A 341 1.71 -2.58 -11.37
N ALA A 342 0.82 -1.67 -10.92
CA ALA A 342 0.81 -0.28 -11.38
C ALA A 342 2.10 0.49 -11.09
N ASP A 343 2.75 0.20 -9.97
CA ASP A 343 3.97 0.88 -9.53
C ASP A 343 4.91 -0.12 -8.85
N PHE A 344 6.20 -0.08 -9.20
CA PHE A 344 7.21 -0.95 -8.61
C PHE A 344 7.31 -0.77 -7.08
N ASP A 345 7.07 0.45 -6.57
CA ASP A 345 7.17 0.80 -5.15
C ASP A 345 5.99 0.34 -4.28
N THR A 346 5.07 -0.46 -4.85
CA THR A 346 3.85 -0.89 -4.15
C THR A 346 4.16 -1.76 -2.93
N ASP A 347 3.64 -1.37 -1.77
CA ASP A 347 3.65 -2.15 -0.54
C ASP A 347 2.26 -2.70 -0.27
N VAL A 348 2.16 -4.01 -0.05
CA VAL A 348 0.89 -4.71 0.16
C VAL A 348 1.06 -5.81 1.20
N GLY A 349 0.06 -5.89 2.09
CA GLY A 349 0.02 -6.90 3.13
C GLY A 349 -1.34 -6.96 3.83
N TYR A 350 -1.51 -8.00 4.64
CA TYR A 350 -2.62 -8.12 5.56
C TYR A 350 -2.12 -8.37 6.98
N VAL A 351 -2.96 -8.04 7.96
CA VAL A 351 -2.64 -8.10 9.39
C VAL A 351 -3.56 -9.09 10.07
N LYS A 352 -2.99 -10.07 10.77
CA LYS A 352 -3.70 -10.92 11.72
C LYS A 352 -3.51 -10.37 13.13
N VAL A 353 -4.52 -10.53 13.98
CA VAL A 353 -4.51 -10.00 15.35
C VAL A 353 -5.00 -11.06 16.32
N ALA A 354 -4.34 -11.17 17.47
CA ALA A 354 -4.77 -11.93 18.63
C ALA A 354 -4.55 -11.10 19.90
N ASP A 355 -5.23 -11.45 20.97
CA ASP A 355 -4.94 -10.95 22.32
C ASP A 355 -5.03 -12.09 23.33
N ALA A 356 -4.99 -11.79 24.63
CA ALA A 356 -5.13 -12.76 25.71
C ALA A 356 -6.50 -13.46 25.73
N TYR A 357 -7.50 -12.91 25.04
CA TYR A 357 -8.87 -13.42 25.00
C TYR A 357 -9.14 -14.30 23.78
N GLY A 358 -8.32 -14.19 22.73
CA GLY A 358 -8.38 -15.10 21.61
C GLY A 358 -7.81 -14.52 20.31
N ASN A 359 -8.01 -15.29 19.24
CA ASN A 359 -7.53 -14.96 17.91
C ASN A 359 -8.65 -14.35 17.06
N TYR A 360 -8.37 -13.19 16.46
CA TYR A 360 -9.31 -12.46 15.60
C TYR A 360 -9.10 -12.77 14.11
N GLY A 361 -8.05 -13.51 13.74
CA GLY A 361 -7.67 -13.81 12.36
C GLY A 361 -7.36 -12.53 11.56
N ILE A 362 -7.60 -12.56 10.25
CA ILE A 362 -7.33 -11.43 9.35
C ILE A 362 -8.22 -10.24 9.73
N CYS A 363 -7.58 -9.17 10.22
CA CYS A 363 -8.25 -7.97 10.69
C CYS A 363 -7.76 -6.70 10.01
N GLY A 364 -6.69 -6.71 9.23
CA GLY A 364 -6.25 -5.53 8.48
C GLY A 364 -5.85 -5.89 7.06
N PHE A 365 -6.03 -4.96 6.12
CA PHE A 365 -5.47 -5.01 4.78
C PHE A 365 -4.95 -3.63 4.40
N TYR A 366 -3.78 -3.61 3.78
CA TYR A 366 -3.20 -2.39 3.26
C TYR A 366 -2.56 -2.60 1.89
N LEU A 367 -2.64 -1.56 1.08
CA LEU A 367 -1.90 -1.41 -0.17
C LEU A 367 -1.53 0.07 -0.29
N SER A 368 -0.24 0.38 -0.41
CA SER A 368 0.26 1.73 -0.66
C SER A 368 1.16 1.78 -1.88
N ARG A 369 1.14 2.90 -2.59
CA ARG A 369 2.00 3.21 -3.74
C ARG A 369 2.34 4.71 -3.71
N LYS A 370 3.52 5.10 -4.18
CA LYS A 370 3.93 6.52 -4.25
C LYS A 370 3.75 7.29 -2.93
N GLY A 371 4.06 6.62 -1.81
CA GLY A 371 3.93 7.21 -0.46
C GLY A 371 2.50 7.41 0.05
N GLU A 372 1.49 6.83 -0.61
CA GLU A 372 0.08 6.94 -0.21
C GLU A 372 -0.63 5.58 -0.16
N PHE A 373 -1.53 5.39 0.81
CA PHE A 373 -2.39 4.22 0.87
C PHE A 373 -3.55 4.30 -0.12
N LEU A 374 -3.64 3.33 -1.01
CA LEU A 374 -4.83 3.07 -1.84
C LEU A 374 -5.88 2.28 -1.05
N HIS A 375 -5.43 1.31 -0.25
CA HIS A 375 -6.24 0.56 0.69
C HIS A 375 -5.62 0.68 2.07
N PHE A 376 -6.41 1.09 3.05
CA PHE A 376 -6.02 1.06 4.46
C PHE A 376 -7.28 0.82 5.28
N LEU A 377 -7.46 -0.41 5.77
CA LEU A 377 -8.70 -0.80 6.41
C LEU A 377 -8.53 -1.90 7.45
N PHE A 378 -9.38 -1.84 8.48
CA PHE A 378 -9.36 -2.77 9.60
C PHE A 378 -10.75 -3.27 9.99
N SER A 379 -10.85 -4.50 10.46
CA SER A 379 -12.08 -5.08 10.97
C SER A 379 -12.53 -4.33 12.22
N CYS A 380 -13.84 -4.14 12.39
CA CYS A 380 -14.38 -3.61 13.65
C CYS A 380 -14.02 -4.47 14.88
N ARG A 381 -13.57 -5.71 14.69
CA ARG A 381 -13.10 -6.60 15.77
C ARG A 381 -11.86 -6.06 16.51
N THR A 382 -11.08 -5.19 15.87
CA THR A 382 -9.90 -4.57 16.47
C THR A 382 -10.14 -3.11 16.86
N MET A 383 -11.40 -2.66 16.82
CA MET A 383 -11.76 -1.30 17.15
C MET A 383 -11.39 -1.00 18.60
N ASN A 384 -10.82 0.19 18.83
CA ASN A 384 -10.32 0.67 20.13
C ASN A 384 -9.14 -0.13 20.71
N MET A 385 -8.50 -1.01 19.93
CA MET A 385 -7.30 -1.74 20.36
C MET A 385 -5.99 -1.01 20.01
N GLY A 386 -6.03 0.04 19.20
CA GLY A 386 -4.84 0.74 18.72
C GLY A 386 -4.18 0.10 17.49
N VAL A 387 -4.81 -0.91 16.88
CA VAL A 387 -4.17 -1.71 15.80
C VAL A 387 -3.90 -0.86 14.56
N GLU A 388 -4.86 -0.04 14.15
CA GLU A 388 -4.73 0.79 12.96
C GLU A 388 -3.67 1.89 13.12
N GLN A 389 -3.56 2.49 14.31
CA GLN A 389 -2.54 3.48 14.63
C GLN A 389 -1.15 2.82 14.63
N PHE A 390 -1.04 1.66 15.30
CA PHE A 390 0.20 0.90 15.36
C PHE A 390 0.68 0.49 13.96
N VAL A 391 -0.21 -0.06 13.13
CA VAL A 391 0.13 -0.48 11.78
C VAL A 391 0.48 0.70 10.89
N TRP A 392 -0.26 1.81 10.97
CA TRP A 392 0.03 3.02 10.18
C TRP A 392 1.45 3.53 10.44
N ARG A 393 1.83 3.66 11.72
CA ARG A 393 3.20 4.07 12.11
C ARG A 393 4.24 3.05 11.69
N ARG A 394 3.92 1.76 11.82
CA ARG A 394 4.83 0.68 11.40
C ARG A 394 5.11 0.70 9.91
N LEU A 395 4.13 1.09 9.11
CA LEU A 395 4.24 1.23 7.66
C LEU A 395 4.78 2.60 7.25
N GLY A 396 5.32 3.38 8.19
CA GLY A 396 6.05 4.64 7.95
C GLY A 396 5.15 5.85 7.74
N GLU A 397 3.96 5.87 8.35
CA GLU A 397 3.09 7.06 8.43
C GLU A 397 2.73 7.66 7.06
N ARG A 398 2.69 6.80 6.02
CA ARG A 398 2.34 7.19 4.65
C ARG A 398 0.97 7.88 4.62
N ARG A 399 0.77 8.76 3.62
CA ARG A 399 -0.48 9.51 3.48
C ARG A 399 -1.66 8.56 3.37
N VAL A 400 -2.73 8.83 4.11
CA VAL A 400 -4.00 8.10 4.00
C VAL A 400 -5.05 9.09 3.46
N PRO A 401 -5.58 8.90 2.24
CA PRO A 401 -6.63 9.75 1.69
C PRO A 401 -7.97 9.40 2.36
N ILE A 402 -8.19 9.91 3.58
CA ILE A 402 -9.39 9.60 4.37
C ILE A 402 -10.65 10.06 3.63
N GLN A 403 -11.57 9.13 3.37
CA GLN A 403 -12.84 9.38 2.70
C GLN A 403 -14.02 9.22 3.68
N GLY A 404 -14.79 10.29 3.85
CA GLY A 404 -15.98 10.30 4.70
C GLY A 404 -15.69 10.08 6.19
N LYS A 405 -16.71 9.63 6.94
CA LYS A 405 -16.60 9.40 8.39
C LYS A 405 -15.87 8.07 8.66
N VAL A 406 -14.85 8.13 9.52
CA VAL A 406 -14.08 6.98 10.02
C VAL A 406 -14.17 6.89 11.54
N GLY A 407 -13.96 5.68 12.07
CA GLY A 407 -14.18 5.33 13.47
C GLY A 407 -13.05 5.73 14.42
N SER A 408 -11.88 6.11 13.90
CA SER A 408 -10.73 6.51 14.70
C SER A 408 -9.83 7.50 13.95
N LYS A 409 -8.96 8.19 14.69
CA LYS A 409 -7.87 9.02 14.16
C LYS A 409 -6.59 8.19 14.16
N LEU A 410 -5.70 8.40 13.20
CA LEU A 410 -4.49 7.59 13.06
C LEU A 410 -3.34 8.08 13.96
N GLU A 411 -3.36 9.37 14.27
CA GLU A 411 -2.32 10.05 15.04
C GLU A 411 -2.41 9.74 16.55
N ASP A 412 -3.58 9.32 17.04
CA ASP A 412 -3.89 9.16 18.46
C ASP A 412 -4.74 7.89 18.69
N PRO A 413 -4.39 7.01 19.66
CA PRO A 413 -3.29 7.11 20.62
C PRO A 413 -1.90 6.72 20.09
N ILE A 414 -0.87 7.07 20.86
CA ILE A 414 0.45 6.45 20.73
C ILE A 414 0.38 5.04 21.33
N VAL A 415 0.62 4.02 20.50
CA VAL A 415 0.41 2.63 20.88
C VAL A 415 1.74 1.98 21.27
N ASP A 416 1.90 1.69 22.56
CA ASP A 416 3.07 1.01 23.13
C ASP A 416 2.78 -0.43 23.60
N TRP A 417 1.52 -0.87 23.51
CA TRP A 417 1.03 -2.14 24.07
C TRP A 417 0.88 -3.28 23.05
N ILE A 418 1.24 -3.07 21.78
CA ILE A 418 1.11 -4.07 20.72
C ILE A 418 2.45 -4.74 20.42
N ASN A 419 2.44 -6.08 20.49
CA ASN A 419 3.58 -6.93 20.16
C ASN A 419 3.45 -7.48 18.73
N VAL A 420 4.46 -7.27 17.88
CA VAL A 420 4.57 -8.01 16.62
C VAL A 420 5.18 -9.38 16.87
N VAL A 421 4.51 -10.43 16.39
CA VAL A 421 4.97 -11.82 16.40
C VAL A 421 5.17 -12.33 14.97
N GLU A 422 5.80 -13.49 14.82
CA GLU A 422 5.98 -14.12 13.50
C GLU A 422 4.62 -14.44 12.87
N ASP A 423 3.81 -15.21 13.59
CA ASP A 423 2.44 -15.58 13.21
C ASP A 423 1.57 -15.75 14.46
N VAL A 424 0.48 -14.99 14.58
CA VAL A 424 -0.45 -15.08 15.72
C VAL A 424 -1.15 -16.44 15.82
N ASP A 425 -1.25 -17.19 14.72
CA ASP A 425 -1.88 -18.52 14.71
C ASP A 425 -0.98 -19.59 15.34
N LYS A 426 0.34 -19.33 15.40
CA LYS A 426 1.37 -20.26 15.91
C LYS A 426 2.05 -19.77 17.18
N ALA A 427 1.87 -18.51 17.53
CA ALA A 427 2.45 -17.92 18.73
C ALA A 427 1.80 -18.53 19.97
N THR A 428 2.56 -19.36 20.71
CA THR A 428 2.27 -19.65 22.12
C THR A 428 2.69 -18.44 22.96
N ASP A 429 2.10 -18.26 24.14
CA ASP A 429 2.16 -17.06 25.01
C ASP A 429 3.58 -16.62 25.47
N ALA A 430 4.65 -17.17 24.89
CA ALA A 430 6.05 -16.85 25.16
C ALA A 430 6.87 -16.39 23.94
N SER A 431 6.34 -16.37 22.71
CA SER A 431 7.11 -15.92 21.52
C SER A 431 7.05 -14.40 21.29
N SER A 432 7.00 -13.61 22.36
CA SER A 432 7.15 -12.16 22.26
C SER A 432 8.56 -11.84 21.78
N PHE A 433 8.68 -11.23 20.60
CA PHE A 433 9.86 -10.42 20.26
C PHE A 433 9.94 -9.28 21.30
N SER A 434 10.65 -9.52 22.40
CA SER A 434 10.68 -8.62 23.56
C SER A 434 11.47 -7.34 23.28
N ALA A 435 10.85 -6.20 23.60
CA ALA A 435 11.36 -4.93 24.14
C ALA A 435 12.55 -4.17 23.51
N ASN A 436 13.43 -4.77 22.70
CA ASN A 436 14.44 -4.05 21.91
C ASN A 436 14.51 -4.69 20.53
N ARG A 437 13.70 -4.19 19.61
CA ARG A 437 13.77 -4.61 18.21
C ARG A 437 15.06 -4.08 17.62
N LEU A 438 15.72 -4.92 16.83
CA LEU A 438 16.92 -4.49 16.13
C LEU A 438 16.56 -3.37 15.17
N LYS A 439 17.39 -2.33 15.17
CA LYS A 439 17.31 -1.23 14.22
C LYS A 439 18.21 -1.54 13.03
N VAL A 440 17.65 -1.53 11.83
CA VAL A 440 18.31 -1.88 10.57
C VAL A 440 18.35 -0.67 9.66
N CYS A 441 19.54 -0.15 9.39
CA CYS A 441 19.75 0.85 8.34
C CYS A 441 19.83 0.15 6.99
N ILE A 442 19.05 0.61 6.01
CA ILE A 442 19.04 0.10 4.65
C ILE A 442 19.44 1.25 3.73
N ARG A 443 20.56 1.10 3.02
CA ARG A 443 21.11 2.15 2.16
C ARG A 443 21.38 1.64 0.75
N GLY A 444 20.92 2.38 -0.26
CA GLY A 444 21.14 2.05 -1.67
C GLY A 444 20.21 2.76 -2.64
N ALA A 445 20.05 2.19 -3.83
CA ALA A 445 19.08 2.66 -4.83
C ALA A 445 17.63 2.58 -4.31
N CYS A 446 16.71 3.26 -5.01
CA CYS A 446 15.28 3.26 -4.66
C CYS A 446 14.64 1.86 -4.69
N ASP A 447 15.23 0.90 -5.39
CA ASP A 447 14.74 -0.47 -5.48
C ASP A 447 14.75 -1.21 -4.11
N MET A 448 15.70 -0.82 -3.25
CA MET A 448 15.82 -1.30 -1.87
C MET A 448 14.61 -0.96 -0.99
N MET A 449 13.74 -0.03 -1.42
CA MET A 449 12.46 0.23 -0.79
C MET A 449 11.60 -1.04 -0.69
N MET A 450 11.64 -1.92 -1.70
CA MET A 450 10.96 -3.22 -1.67
C MET A 450 11.43 -4.09 -0.52
N THR A 451 12.75 -4.21 -0.35
CA THR A 451 13.33 -4.93 0.79
C THR A 451 12.88 -4.31 2.11
N SER A 452 12.89 -2.98 2.20
CA SER A 452 12.46 -2.30 3.42
C SER A 452 11.00 -2.56 3.77
N ASN A 453 10.09 -2.57 2.78
CA ASN A 453 8.68 -2.87 2.98
C ASN A 453 8.45 -4.22 3.68
N PHE A 454 9.24 -5.25 3.34
CA PHE A 454 9.18 -6.54 4.05
C PHE A 454 9.83 -6.47 5.43
N LEU A 455 11.00 -5.82 5.55
CA LEU A 455 11.75 -5.76 6.81
C LEU A 455 11.03 -4.96 7.91
N ARG A 456 10.45 -3.79 7.57
CA ARG A 456 9.81 -2.88 8.53
C ARG A 456 8.62 -3.50 9.27
N THR A 457 8.08 -4.60 8.76
CA THR A 457 7.04 -5.36 9.46
C THR A 457 7.57 -6.13 10.67
N LYS A 458 8.87 -6.44 10.73
CA LYS A 458 9.49 -7.26 11.77
C LYS A 458 10.56 -6.52 12.59
N VAL A 459 11.34 -5.66 11.97
CA VAL A 459 12.42 -4.85 12.59
C VAL A 459 12.13 -3.36 12.47
N ASP A 460 12.86 -2.53 13.21
CA ASP A 460 12.80 -1.07 13.02
C ASP A 460 13.77 -0.71 11.89
N THR A 461 13.35 0.14 10.95
CA THR A 461 14.15 0.46 9.75
C THR A 461 14.54 1.92 9.70
N VAL A 462 15.78 2.21 9.34
CA VAL A 462 16.24 3.52 8.85
C VAL A 462 16.49 3.39 7.36
N GLU A 463 15.87 4.27 6.57
CA GLU A 463 15.90 4.21 5.12
C GLU A 463 16.74 5.33 4.55
N GLU A 464 17.78 4.99 3.82
CA GLU A 464 18.67 5.92 3.13
C GLU A 464 18.70 5.56 1.65
N PHE A 465 17.65 5.95 0.94
CA PHE A 465 17.50 5.69 -0.49
C PHE A 465 17.69 6.93 -1.32
N ASN A 466 17.98 6.72 -2.60
CA ASN A 466 17.97 7.81 -3.56
C ASN A 466 16.57 8.41 -3.70
N TYR A 467 16.51 9.72 -3.88
CA TYR A 467 15.26 10.43 -4.14
C TYR A 467 15.49 11.62 -5.07
N PRO A 468 14.47 11.99 -5.87
CA PRO A 468 14.52 13.20 -6.68
C PRO A 468 14.31 14.44 -5.79
N TYR A 469 15.09 15.51 -6.03
CA TYR A 469 14.92 16.80 -5.37
C TYR A 469 15.25 17.93 -6.36
N GLU A 470 14.26 18.77 -6.67
CA GLU A 470 14.43 19.93 -7.58
C GLU A 470 15.19 19.60 -8.88
N GLY A 471 14.84 18.46 -9.50
CA GLY A 471 15.45 17.96 -10.74
C GLY A 471 16.74 17.15 -10.56
N TRP A 472 17.40 17.22 -9.41
CA TRP A 472 18.57 16.39 -9.09
C TRP A 472 18.16 15.03 -8.55
N GLU A 473 19.00 14.03 -8.82
CA GLU A 473 18.98 12.78 -8.09
C GLU A 473 19.89 12.90 -6.86
N ILE A 474 19.32 12.76 -5.68
CA ILE A 474 20.08 12.72 -4.44
C ILE A 474 20.55 11.29 -4.25
N VAL A 475 21.85 11.07 -4.48
CA VAL A 475 22.45 9.74 -4.49
C VAL A 475 23.01 9.33 -3.13
N THR A 476 22.96 8.04 -2.82
CA THR A 476 23.36 7.46 -1.53
C THR A 476 24.68 6.67 -1.62
N THR A 477 25.57 7.07 -2.52
CA THR A 477 26.84 6.37 -2.76
C THR A 477 27.79 6.46 -1.55
N PRO A 478 28.80 5.57 -1.45
CA PRO A 478 29.82 5.64 -0.40
C PRO A 478 30.53 6.99 -0.33
N ARG A 479 30.70 7.63 -1.50
CA ARG A 479 31.35 8.93 -1.62
C ARG A 479 30.66 10.02 -0.80
N ILE A 480 29.32 10.03 -0.75
CA ILE A 480 28.58 11.00 0.06
C ILE A 480 28.87 10.85 1.55
N VAL A 481 29.08 9.61 2.03
CA VAL A 481 29.43 9.35 3.43
C VAL A 481 30.83 9.88 3.75
N TYR A 482 31.79 9.68 2.84
CA TYR A 482 33.14 10.24 2.99
C TYR A 482 33.12 11.77 2.98
N VAL A 483 32.36 12.37 2.06
CA VAL A 483 32.21 13.83 1.98
C VAL A 483 31.64 14.38 3.29
N ALA A 484 30.57 13.77 3.79
CA ALA A 484 29.93 14.15 5.05
C ALA A 484 30.88 14.02 6.25
N GLY A 485 31.60 12.89 6.32
CA GLY A 485 32.45 12.53 7.46
C GLY A 485 33.82 13.21 7.48
N GLU A 486 34.37 13.57 6.31
CA GLU A 486 35.73 14.12 6.19
C GLU A 486 35.76 15.46 5.44
N ASP A 487 35.31 15.51 4.18
CA ASP A 487 35.51 16.71 3.33
C ASP A 487 34.78 17.93 3.90
N LEU A 488 33.58 17.76 4.47
CA LEU A 488 32.80 18.85 5.07
C LEU A 488 33.34 19.33 6.43
N LYS A 489 34.43 18.76 6.95
CA LYS A 489 35.17 19.37 8.08
C LYS A 489 35.86 20.66 7.64
N ASP A 490 36.26 20.78 6.38
CA ASP A 490 36.79 22.01 5.80
C ASP A 490 35.66 23.04 5.61
N GLN A 491 35.84 24.25 6.16
CA GLN A 491 34.88 25.34 6.01
C GLN A 491 34.64 25.73 4.55
N ARG A 492 35.69 25.69 3.71
CA ARG A 492 35.59 26.06 2.29
C ARG A 492 34.66 25.11 1.54
N ASN A 493 34.69 23.81 1.87
CA ASN A 493 33.78 22.82 1.30
C ASN A 493 32.32 23.07 1.70
N ARG A 494 32.07 23.47 2.96
CA ARG A 494 30.72 23.84 3.41
C ARG A 494 30.19 25.07 2.66
N GLU A 495 31.05 26.06 2.42
CA GLU A 495 30.70 27.25 1.65
C GLU A 495 30.40 26.93 0.17
N ILE A 496 31.16 26.01 -0.43
CA ILE A 496 30.90 25.51 -1.79
C ILE A 496 29.55 24.79 -1.88
N VAL A 497 29.29 23.86 -0.95
CA VAL A 497 28.03 23.09 -0.91
C VAL A 497 26.82 23.99 -0.68
N ALA A 498 26.93 25.00 0.19
CA ALA A 498 25.84 25.94 0.45
C ALA A 498 25.43 26.79 -0.78
N ARG A 499 26.35 26.94 -1.75
CA ARG A 499 26.09 27.64 -3.02
C ARG A 499 25.69 26.71 -4.17
N PHE A 500 25.74 25.40 -3.95
CA PHE A 500 25.40 24.41 -4.96
C PHE A 500 23.90 24.51 -5.33
N PRO A 501 23.53 24.36 -6.62
CA PRO A 501 22.13 24.41 -7.04
C PRO A 501 21.30 23.27 -6.43
N ALA A 502 20.13 23.59 -5.85
CA ALA A 502 19.16 22.60 -5.38
C ALA A 502 19.71 21.56 -4.38
N MET A 503 20.41 22.06 -3.36
CA MET A 503 20.92 21.25 -2.25
C MET A 503 19.82 21.05 -1.19
N PRO A 504 19.29 19.83 -0.98
CA PRO A 504 18.28 19.61 0.04
C PRO A 504 18.88 19.77 1.44
N PRO A 505 18.06 20.21 2.43
CA PRO A 505 18.41 20.07 3.83
C PRO A 505 18.79 18.62 4.16
N HIS A 506 19.75 18.41 5.05
CA HIS A 506 20.11 17.08 5.55
C HIS A 506 20.66 16.10 4.48
N ARG A 507 21.10 16.56 3.29
CA ARG A 507 21.67 15.69 2.24
C ARG A 507 22.78 14.76 2.74
N PHE A 508 23.58 15.24 3.67
CA PHE A 508 24.77 14.57 4.18
C PHE A 508 24.52 13.81 5.48
N ASP A 509 23.28 13.85 5.99
CA ASP A 509 22.91 13.11 7.19
C ASP A 509 22.88 11.63 6.84
N THR A 510 23.54 10.82 7.68
CA THR A 510 23.54 9.37 7.51
C THR A 510 23.78 8.68 8.84
N ASP A 511 23.01 7.63 9.08
CA ASP A 511 23.15 6.73 10.22
C ASP A 511 24.48 5.99 10.21
N ILE A 512 25.20 5.90 9.08
CA ILE A 512 26.56 5.37 9.06
C ILE A 512 27.50 6.23 9.91
N LEU A 513 27.28 7.55 9.94
CA LEU A 513 28.06 8.47 10.77
C LEU A 513 27.52 8.54 12.20
N GLU A 514 26.20 8.53 12.39
CA GLU A 514 25.60 8.57 13.73
C GLU A 514 25.67 7.23 14.48
N GLU A 515 25.83 6.13 13.74
CA GLU A 515 25.99 4.77 14.22
C GLU A 515 24.81 4.29 15.09
N THR A 516 23.57 4.72 14.81
CA THR A 516 22.44 4.41 15.69
C THR A 516 21.80 3.05 15.41
N SER A 517 21.92 2.51 14.19
CA SER A 517 21.43 1.16 13.87
C SER A 517 22.33 0.04 14.38
N ASP A 518 21.74 -1.12 14.62
CA ASP A 518 22.44 -2.36 15.01
C ASP A 518 23.03 -3.08 13.80
N VAL A 519 22.30 -3.05 12.68
CA VAL A 519 22.64 -3.72 11.42
C VAL A 519 22.54 -2.73 10.25
N TYR A 520 23.50 -2.81 9.33
CA TYR A 520 23.54 -2.02 8.10
C TYR A 520 23.43 -2.96 6.91
N VAL A 521 22.40 -2.76 6.08
CA VAL A 521 22.20 -3.43 4.80
C VAL A 521 22.57 -2.43 3.71
N LEU A 522 23.65 -2.69 2.98
CA LEU A 522 24.17 -1.77 1.96
C LEU A 522 24.13 -2.41 0.57
N SER A 523 23.72 -1.62 -0.42
CA SER A 523 23.83 -1.93 -1.85
C SER A 523 24.58 -0.82 -2.56
N PHE A 524 25.44 -1.18 -3.52
CA PHE A 524 26.25 -0.24 -4.29
C PHE A 524 25.79 -0.11 -5.75
N SER A 525 24.53 -0.46 -6.04
CA SER A 525 23.96 -0.36 -7.39
C SER A 525 24.00 1.06 -7.96
N GLN A 526 24.02 2.08 -7.10
CA GLN A 526 24.02 3.48 -7.50
C GLN A 526 25.32 3.99 -8.12
N GLU A 527 26.40 3.20 -8.07
CA GLU A 527 27.65 3.53 -8.75
C GLU A 527 27.52 3.62 -10.28
N SER A 528 26.50 3.00 -10.86
CA SER A 528 26.28 3.02 -12.30
C SER A 528 25.51 4.23 -12.81
N PHE A 529 24.91 5.09 -11.97
CA PHE A 529 23.92 6.09 -12.44
C PHE A 529 24.36 7.55 -12.38
N HIS A 530 25.46 7.88 -11.70
CA HIS A 530 25.87 9.27 -11.46
C HIS A 530 27.22 9.62 -12.12
N GLY A 531 27.45 10.92 -12.31
CA GLY A 531 28.76 11.48 -12.67
C GLY A 531 29.49 12.03 -11.45
N LEU A 532 30.83 12.02 -11.50
CA LEU A 532 31.70 12.61 -10.48
C LEU A 532 32.13 14.01 -10.90
N TYR A 533 32.08 14.94 -9.95
CA TYR A 533 32.40 16.35 -10.16
C TYR A 533 33.37 16.83 -9.09
N GLN A 534 34.50 17.37 -9.51
CA GLN A 534 35.55 17.84 -8.60
C GLN A 534 35.52 19.36 -8.47
N SER A 535 35.51 19.86 -7.24
CA SER A 535 35.73 21.28 -6.95
C SER A 535 37.14 21.70 -7.37
N LYS A 536 37.25 22.79 -8.13
CA LYS A 536 38.53 23.41 -8.51
C LYS A 536 39.22 24.05 -7.31
N THR A 537 38.44 24.56 -6.36
CA THR A 537 38.96 25.29 -5.19
C THR A 537 39.59 24.36 -4.15
N THR A 538 38.97 23.20 -3.88
CA THR A 538 39.40 22.32 -2.78
C THR A 538 39.77 20.91 -3.21
N GLY A 539 39.40 20.49 -4.42
CA GLY A 539 39.56 19.12 -4.89
C GLY A 539 38.50 18.13 -4.38
N MET A 540 37.51 18.59 -3.60
CA MET A 540 36.39 17.77 -3.13
C MET A 540 35.61 17.20 -4.31
N ILE A 541 35.41 15.88 -4.33
CA ILE A 541 34.65 15.18 -5.38
C ILE A 541 33.22 14.88 -4.88
N LEU A 542 32.22 15.34 -5.61
CA LEU A 542 30.79 15.09 -5.36
C LEU A 542 30.19 14.21 -6.48
N PRO A 543 29.42 13.17 -6.12
CA PRO A 543 28.60 12.42 -7.06
C PRO A 543 27.29 13.16 -7.33
N LEU A 544 26.97 13.38 -8.60
CA LEU A 544 25.78 14.11 -9.04
C LEU A 544 25.05 13.34 -10.15
N GLY A 545 23.74 13.16 -9.98
CA GLY A 545 22.82 12.63 -10.98
C GLY A 545 21.66 13.59 -11.19
N ASN A 546 20.97 13.52 -12.33
CA ASN A 546 19.83 14.37 -12.65
C ASN A 546 18.71 13.52 -13.27
N VAL A 547 17.50 13.66 -12.71
CA VAL A 547 16.31 12.89 -13.13
C VAL A 547 15.47 13.60 -14.20
N GLY A 548 15.67 14.90 -14.39
CA GLY A 548 14.87 15.73 -15.30
C GLY A 548 15.48 15.94 -16.69
N LEU A 549 16.76 15.63 -16.89
CA LEU A 549 17.46 15.89 -18.14
C LEU A 549 17.18 14.82 -19.22
N PRO A 550 16.81 15.22 -20.46
CA PRO A 550 16.62 14.30 -21.58
C PRO A 550 17.93 13.57 -21.93
N TRP A 551 18.06 12.33 -21.46
CA TRP A 551 19.26 11.49 -21.53
C TRP A 551 19.77 11.18 -22.95
N TYR A 552 18.98 11.41 -24.00
CA TYR A 552 19.36 11.17 -25.40
C TYR A 552 19.98 12.39 -26.09
N TYR A 553 19.86 13.59 -25.51
CA TYR A 553 20.31 14.85 -26.10
C TYR A 553 21.54 15.45 -25.40
N MET A 554 22.20 14.68 -24.53
CA MET A 554 23.27 15.19 -23.67
C MET A 554 24.68 15.02 -24.28
N PRO A 555 25.54 16.05 -24.23
CA PRO A 555 26.94 15.91 -24.62
C PRO A 555 27.70 14.96 -23.66
N GLY A 556 28.29 13.89 -24.19
CA GLY A 556 29.25 13.06 -23.45
C GLY A 556 28.76 11.69 -22.96
N GLY A 557 27.55 11.25 -23.30
CA GLY A 557 27.10 9.89 -23.01
C GLY A 557 25.59 9.72 -22.86
N HIS A 558 25.17 8.49 -22.53
CA HIS A 558 23.79 8.14 -22.20
C HIS A 558 23.68 7.86 -20.70
N ALA A 559 22.65 8.36 -20.01
CA ALA A 559 22.51 8.21 -18.55
C ALA A 559 22.57 6.75 -18.06
N TRP A 560 22.05 5.83 -18.88
CA TRP A 560 22.04 4.38 -18.63
C TRP A 560 23.34 3.66 -19.01
N ASP A 561 24.22 4.30 -19.79
CA ASP A 561 25.56 3.75 -20.07
C ASP A 561 26.40 3.93 -18.79
N PRO A 562 26.79 2.86 -18.08
CA PRO A 562 27.61 2.97 -16.88
C PRO A 562 29.00 3.58 -17.13
N TYR A 563 29.43 3.69 -18.40
CA TYR A 563 30.75 4.18 -18.79
C TYR A 563 30.76 5.62 -19.33
N SER A 564 29.66 6.11 -19.92
CA SER A 564 29.58 7.46 -20.50
C SER A 564 28.59 8.33 -19.71
N LYS A 565 29.11 9.23 -18.86
CA LYS A 565 28.30 10.08 -17.98
C LYS A 565 28.14 11.50 -18.48
N ASN A 566 26.97 12.05 -18.19
CA ASN A 566 26.58 13.40 -18.57
C ASN A 566 27.44 14.42 -17.84
N ASP A 567 28.02 15.34 -18.60
CA ASP A 567 28.80 16.48 -18.08
C ASP A 567 27.90 17.72 -17.99
N TYR A 568 27.28 17.91 -16.83
CA TYR A 568 26.37 19.02 -16.57
C TYR A 568 27.06 20.39 -16.60
N THR A 569 28.39 20.46 -16.45
CA THR A 569 29.12 21.75 -16.46
C THR A 569 29.10 22.42 -17.84
N LYS A 570 28.85 21.63 -18.90
CA LYS A 570 28.76 22.12 -20.28
C LYS A 570 27.42 22.79 -20.60
N LEU A 571 26.38 22.53 -19.82
CA LEU A 571 25.04 23.06 -20.06
C LEU A 571 24.92 24.49 -19.57
N THR A 572 24.44 25.38 -20.43
CA THR A 572 24.02 26.73 -20.05
C THR A 572 22.72 26.68 -19.24
N TYR A 573 22.48 27.70 -18.43
CA TYR A 573 21.22 27.80 -17.66
C TYR A 573 19.99 27.87 -18.57
N GLN A 574 20.11 28.49 -19.75
CA GLN A 574 18.99 28.58 -20.71
C GLN A 574 18.65 27.20 -21.30
N GLU A 575 19.65 26.40 -21.69
CA GLU A 575 19.41 25.03 -22.19
C GLU A 575 18.70 24.16 -21.16
N VAL A 576 19.02 24.33 -19.87
CA VAL A 576 18.36 23.61 -18.78
C VAL A 576 16.89 24.02 -18.63
N LEU A 577 16.58 25.32 -18.76
CA LEU A 577 15.21 25.82 -18.74
C LEU A 577 14.41 25.39 -19.97
N ASP A 578 15.03 25.43 -21.17
CA ASP A 578 14.40 25.04 -22.43
C ASP A 578 13.96 23.57 -22.43
N TRP A 579 14.62 22.72 -21.63
CA TRP A 579 14.24 21.33 -21.41
C TRP A 579 13.17 21.11 -20.34
N GLY A 580 12.56 22.17 -19.83
CA GLY A 580 11.44 22.09 -18.87
C GLY A 580 11.85 21.70 -17.46
N ILE A 581 13.13 21.84 -17.11
CA ILE A 581 13.65 21.44 -15.80
C ILE A 581 13.41 22.56 -14.80
N THR A 582 12.58 22.27 -13.81
CA THR A 582 12.43 23.12 -12.64
C THR A 582 13.59 22.82 -11.68
N THR A 583 14.72 23.49 -11.88
CA THR A 583 15.94 23.20 -11.11
C THR A 583 15.89 23.67 -9.66
N GLY A 584 14.83 24.37 -9.24
CA GLY A 584 14.80 25.10 -7.95
C GLY A 584 15.97 26.08 -7.78
N CYS A 585 16.80 26.27 -8.82
CA CYS A 585 18.07 26.95 -8.73
C CYS A 585 18.06 28.24 -9.54
N THR A 586 18.72 29.24 -8.98
CA THR A 586 18.96 30.51 -9.66
C THR A 586 20.00 30.33 -10.76
N LYS A 587 19.99 31.26 -11.73
CA LYS A 587 21.04 31.37 -12.74
C LYS A 587 22.43 31.44 -12.12
N ASP A 588 22.59 32.26 -11.07
CA ASP A 588 23.85 32.46 -10.36
C ASP A 588 24.37 31.16 -9.71
N GLN A 589 23.49 30.34 -9.14
CA GLN A 589 23.88 29.03 -8.59
C GLN A 589 24.34 28.07 -9.69
N TRP A 590 23.67 28.08 -10.85
CA TRP A 590 24.06 27.24 -11.98
C TRP A 590 25.39 27.68 -12.59
N GLU A 591 25.59 28.98 -12.78
CA GLU A 591 26.86 29.54 -13.26
C GLU A 591 27.99 29.26 -12.27
N PHE A 592 27.75 29.43 -10.96
CA PHE A 592 28.71 29.02 -9.93
C PHE A 592 29.09 27.54 -10.06
N PHE A 593 28.12 26.64 -10.22
CA PHE A 593 28.40 25.21 -10.39
C PHE A 593 29.33 24.94 -11.58
N ARG A 594 29.06 25.56 -12.74
CA ARG A 594 29.89 25.42 -13.95
C ARG A 594 31.30 25.98 -13.76
N GLU A 595 31.42 27.08 -13.02
CA GLU A 595 32.70 27.73 -12.75
C GLU A 595 33.53 26.99 -11.70
N GLU A 596 32.91 26.49 -10.64
CA GLU A 596 33.59 25.85 -9.51
C GLU A 596 33.94 24.39 -9.77
N PHE A 597 33.10 23.66 -10.51
CA PHE A 597 33.30 22.22 -10.71
C PHE A 597 33.91 21.89 -12.07
N ILE A 598 34.68 20.81 -12.11
CA ILE A 598 35.06 20.10 -13.33
C ILE A 598 34.41 18.72 -13.32
N PHE A 599 33.94 18.28 -14.48
CA PHE A 599 33.52 16.90 -14.65
C PHE A 599 34.74 15.97 -14.55
N PHE A 600 34.72 15.11 -13.54
CA PHE A 600 35.80 14.19 -13.21
C PHE A 600 35.66 12.84 -13.93
N GLY A 601 34.44 12.50 -14.38
CA GLY A 601 34.13 11.28 -15.11
C GLY A 601 32.98 10.48 -14.50
N GLY A 602 32.86 9.21 -14.88
CA GLY A 602 31.97 8.24 -14.23
C GLY A 602 32.65 7.51 -13.07
N PHE A 603 32.31 6.23 -12.89
CA PHE A 603 32.86 5.37 -11.84
C PHE A 603 34.40 5.39 -11.77
N ASN A 604 34.93 5.68 -10.57
CA ASN A 604 36.37 5.62 -10.28
C ASN A 604 36.65 4.54 -9.23
N LYS A 605 37.40 3.50 -9.64
CA LYS A 605 37.68 2.33 -8.81
C LYS A 605 38.43 2.68 -7.52
N GLU A 606 39.51 3.46 -7.61
CA GLU A 606 40.36 3.75 -6.45
C GLU A 606 39.62 4.59 -5.41
N LEU A 607 38.85 5.59 -5.88
CA LEU A 607 38.00 6.40 -5.03
C LEU A 607 36.95 5.54 -4.32
N PHE A 608 36.25 4.68 -5.06
CA PHE A 608 35.23 3.78 -4.53
C PHE A 608 35.79 2.80 -3.48
N GLU A 609 36.95 2.19 -3.74
CA GLU A 609 37.62 1.30 -2.76
C GLU A 609 37.97 2.06 -1.47
N ASN A 610 38.50 3.28 -1.59
CA ASN A 610 38.81 4.12 -0.44
C ASN A 610 37.56 4.48 0.38
N ASP A 611 36.48 4.87 -0.30
CA ASP A 611 35.22 5.25 0.35
C ASP A 611 34.56 4.04 1.05
N ILE A 612 34.60 2.85 0.44
CA ILE A 612 34.13 1.61 1.10
C ILE A 612 34.99 1.31 2.34
N HIS A 613 36.32 1.38 2.22
CA HIS A 613 37.21 1.14 3.35
C HIS A 613 36.93 2.11 4.50
N TYR A 614 36.64 3.37 4.20
CA TYR A 614 36.23 4.37 5.21
C TYR A 614 34.98 3.91 5.97
N ILE A 615 33.89 3.58 5.26
CA ILE A 615 32.63 3.12 5.86
C ILE A 615 32.85 1.84 6.66
N PHE A 616 33.55 0.86 6.09
CA PHE A 616 33.73 -0.46 6.72
C PHE A 616 34.62 -0.40 7.95
N ASN A 617 35.67 0.44 7.95
CA ASN A 617 36.49 0.68 9.13
C ASN A 617 35.63 1.28 10.26
N ARG A 618 34.81 2.29 9.94
CA ARG A 618 33.92 2.93 10.91
C ARG A 618 32.95 1.93 11.53
N LEU A 619 32.15 1.25 10.70
CA LEU A 619 31.14 0.28 11.18
C LEU A 619 31.78 -0.89 11.94
N ARG A 620 32.96 -1.36 11.53
CA ARG A 620 33.70 -2.40 12.26
C ARG A 620 34.17 -1.92 13.62
N ASN A 621 34.73 -0.70 13.70
CA ASN A 621 35.21 -0.12 14.96
C ASN A 621 34.06 0.12 15.94
N ALA A 622 32.88 0.47 15.42
CA ALA A 622 31.63 0.59 16.17
C ALA A 622 30.95 -0.77 16.47
N ASN A 623 31.59 -1.90 16.14
CA ASN A 623 31.09 -3.26 16.32
C ASN A 623 29.70 -3.51 15.69
N LYS A 624 29.39 -2.82 14.60
CA LYS A 624 28.13 -2.95 13.86
C LYS A 624 28.14 -4.19 12.98
N LYS A 625 26.95 -4.72 12.70
CA LYS A 625 26.77 -5.81 11.72
C LYS A 625 26.51 -5.20 10.36
N VAL A 626 27.14 -5.75 9.34
CA VAL A 626 27.02 -5.26 7.96
C VAL A 626 26.70 -6.43 7.04
N ILE A 627 25.66 -6.23 6.25
CA ILE A 627 25.21 -7.13 5.19
C ILE A 627 25.30 -6.35 3.89
N ILE A 628 26.09 -6.83 2.95
CA ILE A 628 26.20 -6.25 1.61
C ILE A 628 25.37 -7.09 0.65
N LEU A 629 24.49 -6.42 -0.08
CA LEU A 629 23.80 -7.01 -1.21
C LEU A 629 24.70 -6.89 -2.44
N GLY A 630 25.07 -8.04 -3.00
CA GLY A 630 25.71 -8.05 -4.31
C GLY A 630 24.77 -7.51 -5.37
N LEU A 631 25.31 -7.26 -6.55
CA LEU A 631 24.53 -6.79 -7.69
C LEU A 631 24.25 -7.93 -8.65
N ASN A 632 23.07 -7.91 -9.29
CA ASN A 632 22.76 -8.89 -10.32
C ASN A 632 23.68 -8.69 -11.53
N SER A 633 24.41 -9.74 -11.90
CA SER A 633 25.43 -9.70 -12.95
C SER A 633 25.24 -10.74 -14.05
N LYS A 634 24.17 -11.54 -13.97
CA LYS A 634 23.99 -12.74 -14.80
C LYS A 634 22.70 -12.77 -15.62
N ILE A 635 21.61 -12.21 -15.08
CA ILE A 635 20.28 -12.37 -15.67
C ILE A 635 19.66 -11.00 -15.92
N GLY A 636 19.52 -10.61 -17.18
CA GLY A 636 18.99 -9.31 -17.55
C GLY A 636 19.22 -9.03 -19.03
N LYS A 637 18.46 -8.08 -19.58
CA LYS A 637 18.58 -7.68 -20.98
C LYS A 637 19.53 -6.50 -21.14
N ASP A 638 19.79 -5.74 -20.07
CA ASP A 638 20.82 -4.70 -20.03
C ASP A 638 22.21 -5.31 -19.76
N ILE A 639 22.86 -5.76 -20.84
CA ILE A 639 24.16 -6.44 -20.79
C ILE A 639 25.27 -5.55 -20.21
N ASP A 640 25.24 -4.23 -20.45
CA ASP A 640 26.30 -3.33 -19.99
C ASP A 640 26.17 -3.01 -18.51
N LEU A 641 24.93 -2.88 -18.01
CA LEU A 641 24.66 -2.86 -16.57
C LEU A 641 25.12 -4.17 -15.90
N MET A 642 24.84 -5.34 -16.49
CA MET A 642 25.28 -6.62 -15.92
C MET A 642 26.81 -6.73 -15.82
N LYS A 643 27.54 -6.30 -16.85
CA LYS A 643 29.02 -6.24 -16.81
C LYS A 643 29.52 -5.27 -15.75
N PHE A 644 28.87 -4.11 -15.61
CA PHE A 644 29.24 -3.13 -14.59
C PHE A 644 28.99 -3.68 -13.18
N ASN A 645 27.84 -4.32 -12.97
CA ASN A 645 27.50 -4.99 -11.71
C ASN A 645 28.52 -6.09 -11.38
N GLU A 646 28.96 -6.88 -12.36
CA GLU A 646 30.04 -7.87 -12.18
C GLU A 646 31.34 -7.20 -11.71
N LYS A 647 31.71 -6.05 -12.31
CA LYS A 647 32.89 -5.28 -11.93
C LYS A 647 32.82 -4.79 -10.48
N ILE A 648 31.65 -4.29 -10.04
CA ILE A 648 31.42 -3.89 -8.65
C ILE A 648 31.55 -5.09 -7.72
N ASN A 649 30.91 -6.22 -8.04
CA ASN A 649 30.95 -7.44 -7.23
C ASN A 649 32.39 -7.96 -7.03
N ILE A 650 33.21 -7.96 -8.11
CA ILE A 650 34.63 -8.38 -8.06
C ILE A 650 35.45 -7.52 -7.09
N ILE A 651 35.12 -6.23 -6.98
CA ILE A 651 35.78 -5.30 -6.04
C ILE A 651 35.27 -5.53 -4.62
N VAL A 652 33.96 -5.59 -4.45
CA VAL A 652 33.30 -5.54 -3.14
C VAL A 652 33.40 -6.87 -2.39
N GLU A 653 33.16 -8.01 -3.04
CA GLU A 653 33.11 -9.32 -2.36
C GLU A 653 34.41 -9.63 -1.57
N PRO A 654 35.62 -9.47 -2.12
CA PRO A 654 36.86 -9.69 -1.37
C PRO A 654 37.05 -8.72 -0.20
N ILE A 655 36.65 -7.46 -0.37
CA ILE A 655 36.73 -6.45 0.70
C ILE A 655 35.79 -6.86 1.85
N VAL A 656 34.54 -7.21 1.56
CA VAL A 656 33.55 -7.65 2.56
C VAL A 656 34.08 -8.83 3.37
N ALA A 657 34.69 -9.82 2.70
CA ALA A 657 35.30 -10.97 3.36
C ALA A 657 36.44 -10.57 4.31
N LYS A 658 37.31 -9.62 3.92
CA LYS A 658 38.42 -9.11 4.75
C LYS A 658 37.93 -8.42 6.04
N TYR A 659 36.76 -7.80 6.01
CA TYR A 659 36.15 -7.16 7.18
C TYR A 659 35.35 -8.13 8.06
N GLY A 660 35.10 -9.35 7.60
CA GLY A 660 34.24 -10.31 8.30
C GLY A 660 32.76 -9.95 8.24
N PHE A 661 32.35 -9.20 7.22
CA PHE A 661 30.97 -8.83 6.97
C PHE A 661 30.28 -9.86 6.08
N HIS A 662 28.94 -9.79 5.99
CA HIS A 662 28.16 -10.75 5.22
C HIS A 662 27.95 -10.24 3.79
N TYR A 663 28.13 -11.12 2.80
CA TYR A 663 27.86 -10.82 1.39
C TYR A 663 26.72 -11.71 0.88
N LEU A 664 25.67 -11.12 0.34
CA LEU A 664 24.56 -11.85 -0.28
C LEU A 664 24.72 -11.83 -1.80
N LYS A 665 24.99 -12.99 -2.38
CA LYS A 665 25.11 -13.20 -3.82
C LYS A 665 23.73 -13.17 -4.49
N MET A 666 23.53 -12.30 -5.46
CA MET A 666 22.24 -12.18 -6.16
C MET A 666 21.89 -13.41 -6.98
N GLU A 667 22.88 -14.18 -7.42
CA GLU A 667 22.70 -15.45 -8.11
C GLU A 667 22.00 -16.50 -7.24
N ASN A 668 21.91 -16.29 -5.92
CA ASN A 668 21.12 -17.16 -5.04
C ASN A 668 19.62 -16.87 -5.10
N PHE A 669 19.22 -15.69 -5.55
CA PHE A 669 17.83 -15.21 -5.53
C PHE A 669 17.25 -15.04 -6.93
N VAL A 670 18.06 -14.61 -7.90
CA VAL A 670 17.66 -14.42 -9.30
C VAL A 670 18.15 -15.62 -10.11
N LYS A 671 17.22 -16.39 -10.68
CA LYS A 671 17.46 -17.68 -11.35
C LYS A 671 16.99 -17.69 -12.81
N SER A 672 15.97 -16.92 -13.16
CA SER A 672 15.49 -16.73 -14.54
C SER A 672 15.04 -15.29 -14.80
N GLU A 673 14.70 -14.98 -16.06
CA GLU A 673 14.10 -13.68 -16.40
C GLU A 673 12.74 -13.47 -15.71
N ASP A 674 12.06 -14.53 -15.28
CA ASP A 674 10.79 -14.44 -14.54
C ASP A 674 10.98 -13.85 -13.13
N ASP A 675 12.21 -13.85 -12.62
CA ASP A 675 12.58 -13.24 -11.34
C ASP A 675 12.84 -11.72 -11.47
N LEU A 676 12.71 -11.15 -12.66
CA LEU A 676 12.90 -9.71 -12.91
C LEU A 676 11.57 -8.97 -12.80
N ALA A 677 11.62 -7.70 -12.40
CA ALA A 677 10.42 -6.87 -12.37
C ALA A 677 9.89 -6.61 -13.79
N ASN A 678 8.56 -6.59 -13.96
CA ASN A 678 7.90 -6.19 -15.20
C ASN A 678 7.55 -4.69 -15.20
N ASP A 679 8.53 -3.84 -14.92
CA ASP A 679 8.37 -2.39 -14.75
C ASP A 679 8.80 -1.56 -15.96
N GLY A 680 9.31 -2.23 -16.99
CA GLY A 680 9.77 -1.59 -18.21
C GLY A 680 11.16 -0.99 -18.19
N ALA A 681 11.92 -1.19 -17.12
CA ALA A 681 13.37 -1.05 -17.21
C ALA A 681 13.90 -2.03 -18.27
N LEU A 682 15.07 -1.75 -18.86
CA LEU A 682 15.76 -2.61 -19.85
C LEU A 682 16.17 -4.01 -19.29
N GLY A 683 15.59 -4.44 -18.16
CA GLY A 683 15.68 -5.77 -17.56
C GLY A 683 16.97 -5.99 -16.77
N GLY A 684 16.85 -6.28 -15.47
CA GLY A 684 17.98 -6.74 -14.63
C GLY A 684 18.36 -5.82 -13.46
N ALA A 685 17.86 -4.58 -13.42
CA ALA A 685 18.07 -3.63 -12.33
C ALA A 685 17.10 -3.86 -11.15
N HIS A 686 15.86 -4.25 -11.45
CA HIS A 686 14.79 -4.50 -10.49
C HIS A 686 14.31 -5.95 -10.58
N PHE A 687 13.86 -6.49 -9.46
CA PHE A 687 13.43 -7.88 -9.33
C PHE A 687 11.94 -8.01 -9.02
N ASP A 688 11.39 -9.19 -9.30
CA ASP A 688 10.04 -9.52 -8.86
C ASP A 688 9.92 -9.40 -7.33
N ARG A 689 8.71 -9.08 -6.86
CA ARG A 689 8.41 -8.89 -5.44
C ARG A 689 8.82 -10.11 -4.59
N LEU A 690 8.67 -11.33 -5.11
CA LEU A 690 9.05 -12.56 -4.40
C LEU A 690 10.57 -12.64 -4.18
N VAL A 691 11.37 -12.14 -5.12
CA VAL A 691 12.84 -12.08 -4.97
C VAL A 691 13.21 -11.15 -3.83
N TYR A 692 12.65 -9.94 -3.79
CA TYR A 692 12.88 -9.02 -2.68
C TYR A 692 12.40 -9.57 -1.33
N LYS A 693 11.30 -10.31 -1.31
CA LYS A 693 10.85 -11.04 -0.12
C LYS A 693 11.91 -12.06 0.33
N ASN A 694 12.43 -12.88 -0.57
CA ASN A 694 13.45 -13.88 -0.26
C ASN A 694 14.76 -13.25 0.25
N ILE A 695 15.18 -12.11 -0.34
CA ILE A 695 16.31 -11.32 0.14
C ILE A 695 16.03 -10.82 1.56
N SER A 696 14.85 -10.26 1.81
CA SER A 696 14.44 -9.74 3.11
C SER A 696 14.39 -10.85 4.18
N ASP A 697 13.84 -12.01 3.86
CA ASP A 697 13.82 -13.18 4.74
C ASP A 697 15.25 -13.63 5.08
N LYS A 698 16.19 -13.58 4.11
CA LYS A 698 17.60 -13.89 4.38
C LYS A 698 18.26 -12.86 5.29
N ILE A 699 17.99 -11.57 5.07
CA ILE A 699 18.47 -10.47 5.93
C ILE A 699 17.93 -10.64 7.35
N LEU A 700 16.63 -10.90 7.53
CA LEU A 700 16.00 -11.11 8.83
C LEU A 700 16.62 -12.29 9.55
N ASN A 701 16.81 -13.42 8.87
CA ASN A 701 17.44 -14.59 9.47
C ASN A 701 18.86 -14.28 9.96
N ILE A 702 19.67 -13.54 9.20
CA ILE A 702 21.01 -13.13 9.62
C ILE A 702 20.93 -12.19 10.84
N THR A 703 20.01 -11.22 10.78
CA THR A 703 19.77 -10.18 11.79
C THR A 703 19.33 -10.78 13.13
N ILE A 704 18.35 -11.69 13.12
CA ILE A 704 17.82 -12.36 14.32
C ILE A 704 18.88 -13.25 14.96
N ASN A 705 19.63 -14.02 14.15
CA ASN A 705 20.73 -14.86 14.65
C ASN A 705 21.82 -14.04 15.38
N TYR A 706 22.00 -12.75 15.05
CA TYR A 706 22.89 -11.88 15.82
C TYR A 706 22.32 -11.51 17.18
N SER A 707 21.03 -11.22 17.27
CA SER A 707 20.35 -10.92 18.55
C SER A 707 20.47 -12.08 19.53
N GLU A 708 20.23 -13.30 19.07
CA GLU A 708 20.30 -14.50 19.91
C GLU A 708 21.70 -14.77 20.45
N LYS A 709 22.75 -14.50 19.65
CA LYS A 709 24.13 -14.61 20.11
C LYS A 709 24.48 -13.59 21.20
N LEU A 710 23.95 -12.36 21.09
CA LEU A 710 24.16 -11.31 22.10
C LEU A 710 23.45 -11.62 23.43
N LYS A 711 22.29 -12.28 23.39
CA LYS A 711 21.59 -12.71 24.61
C LYS A 711 22.29 -13.88 25.33
N ASN A 712 23.13 -14.63 24.61
CA ASN A 712 23.83 -15.82 25.13
C ASN A 712 25.31 -15.57 25.45
N SER A 713 25.83 -14.38 25.16
CA SER A 713 27.20 -13.92 25.49
C SER A 713 27.18 -12.93 26.63
#